data_AF-A0A1G1FI06-F1
#
_entry.id   AF-A0A1G1FI06-F1
#
_cell.length_a   1.000
_cell.length_b   1.000
_cell.length_c   1.000
_cell.angle_alpha   90.00
_cell.angle_beta   90.00
_cell.angle_gamma   90.00
#
_symmetry.space_group_name_H-M   'P 1'
#
loop_
_entity.id
_entity.type
_entity.pdbx_description
1 polymer ?
#
loop_
_entity_poly.entity_id
_entity_poly.type
_entity_poly.pdbx_seq_one_letter_code
_entity_poly.pdbx_strand_id
1 'polypeptide(L)'
;MNLIETGIEKGLVRFDEERNFITYIHQNKKRNFSNPEEKVQAEAFLSLVLIYGYPANRVKNYVSVQMGSETKEADIIVYADDECESPFIVAECKKEEITDQEFNKAVDQAYSYAVAEGGKFVWITSRIKNEYYEVPEKKPKSRISAPDVPQFGVKKLAPYKYVKGGISQSETGEAGEVKEPTVDYGKQQKFFELVVVSESELTKIFIQAHQALWGGGQRNPSVAFDELDKLIFCKIWDEKHPRKSGDPYDFQIFRDETPDELLKRVKALYSQGRKKDPEVFKEDINLSADETQTIVKYLQRINLNKTDLDSKGKAFETFMDSYFRGDFGQYFTPRPIVKFIVASLPINNSKRVLDTSCGSGGFLLYALDKVREQANEFYDKDKEEKDHYKHWHDFAEKNLFGIEINDQIARTAKMNMIIHDDGHTNVIAADGLLSDEELRNKSKNKEFEYDTFDFIITNPPFGSIIKQTEKAYMHQYSFGKKELDWLSTNGTTKEIIRDSQSTEILFLEQCHKFLTEQGYLAIVIPDGILTNSGLQYVRDNLEELYRIVAVVSMPQTAFTKTGAGVKSSVLFLRKHKGKASEKISNQKTKLKTTLMKDNKFIETVEKWEKEKIVAIKKVEDEAKKKNPKSSKKEIGESSKEEKGKLQTAFTDKVNLLREELAEKYLAAKQQVLDDYPIFMAIAEDIGYDATGRNTGNNELIEISKELSKFITHINKTEK
;
A
#
# COMPACT_ATOMS: atom_id res chain seq x y z
N MET A 1 10.00 7.58 29.06
CA MET A 1 9.99 7.23 30.48
C MET A 1 8.94 6.15 30.67
N ASN A 2 9.35 4.96 31.12
CA ASN A 2 8.38 3.94 31.53
C ASN A 2 7.84 4.37 32.91
N LEU A 3 6.63 4.93 32.92
CA LEU A 3 6.01 5.46 34.14
C LEU A 3 5.90 4.39 35.23
N ILE A 4 5.59 3.16 34.85
CA ILE A 4 5.42 2.04 35.76
C ILE A 4 6.75 1.71 36.46
N GLU A 5 7.85 1.60 35.73
CA GLU A 5 9.18 1.36 36.31
C GLU A 5 9.61 2.49 37.24
N THR A 6 9.43 3.74 36.80
CA THR A 6 9.73 4.93 37.64
C THR A 6 8.86 4.95 38.90
N GLY A 7 7.60 4.52 38.79
CA GLY A 7 6.66 4.40 39.90
C GLY A 7 7.07 3.33 40.92
N ILE A 8 7.67 2.22 40.45
CA ILE A 8 8.23 1.18 41.32
C ILE A 8 9.46 1.71 42.05
N GLU A 9 10.40 2.33 41.33
CA GLU A 9 11.63 2.89 41.89
C GLU A 9 11.36 3.95 42.96
N LYS A 10 10.35 4.80 42.73
CA LYS A 10 9.93 5.84 43.68
C LYS A 10 9.00 5.35 44.79
N GLY A 11 8.70 4.05 44.85
CA GLY A 11 7.85 3.47 45.88
C GLY A 11 6.40 3.97 45.83
N LEU A 12 5.89 4.34 44.66
CA LEU A 12 4.49 4.73 44.44
C LEU A 12 3.60 3.51 44.21
N VAL A 13 4.11 2.53 43.47
CA VAL A 13 3.43 1.26 43.17
C VAL A 13 4.38 0.08 43.37
N ARG A 14 3.84 -1.12 43.60
CA ARG A 14 4.60 -2.38 43.56
C ARG A 14 3.77 -3.49 42.92
N PHE A 15 4.46 -4.48 42.36
CA PHE A 15 3.84 -5.70 41.85
C PHE A 15 4.03 -6.85 42.84
N ASP A 16 3.15 -7.86 42.74
CA ASP A 16 3.46 -9.18 43.28
C ASP A 16 4.44 -9.96 42.40
N GLU A 17 4.92 -11.11 42.88
CA GLU A 17 5.97 -11.90 42.23
C GLU A 17 5.63 -12.28 40.78
N GLU A 18 4.35 -12.56 40.51
CA GLU A 18 3.85 -12.92 39.18
C GLU A 18 3.45 -11.72 38.31
N ARG A 19 3.53 -10.48 38.83
CA ARG A 19 3.05 -9.23 38.20
C ARG A 19 1.57 -9.25 37.79
N ASN A 20 0.77 -10.12 38.38
CA ASN A 20 -0.66 -10.22 38.15
C ASN A 20 -1.42 -9.09 38.86
N PHE A 21 -0.86 -8.54 39.93
CA PHE A 21 -1.50 -7.48 40.68
C PHE A 21 -0.56 -6.32 40.97
N ILE A 22 -1.12 -5.11 40.88
CA ILE A 22 -0.47 -3.86 41.27
C ILE A 22 -1.00 -3.41 42.63
N THR A 23 -0.11 -2.88 43.48
CA THR A 23 -0.47 -2.27 44.76
C THR A 23 -0.08 -0.80 44.75
N TYR A 24 -1.04 0.08 45.00
CA TYR A 24 -0.82 1.52 45.20
C TYR A 24 -0.38 1.76 46.65
N ILE A 25 0.92 2.01 46.86
CA ILE A 25 1.56 1.91 48.18
C ILE A 25 0.95 2.88 49.20
N HIS A 26 0.71 4.13 48.79
CA HIS A 26 0.19 5.18 49.66
C HIS A 26 -1.26 4.94 50.16
N GLN A 27 -2.02 4.06 49.51
CA GLN A 27 -3.38 3.64 49.92
C GLN A 27 -3.46 2.18 50.38
N ASN A 28 -2.39 1.40 50.19
CA ASN A 28 -2.37 -0.06 50.34
C ASN A 28 -3.52 -0.78 49.60
N LYS A 29 -3.92 -0.28 48.43
CA LYS A 29 -4.96 -0.89 47.57
C LYS A 29 -4.32 -1.80 46.53
N LYS A 30 -4.80 -3.04 46.43
CA LYS A 30 -4.35 -4.07 45.48
C LYS A 30 -5.39 -4.27 44.36
N ARG A 31 -4.95 -4.32 43.10
CA ARG A 31 -5.81 -4.47 41.92
C ARG A 31 -5.21 -5.42 40.89
N ASN A 32 -6.06 -6.04 40.08
CA ASN A 32 -5.68 -7.02 39.07
C ASN A 32 -5.15 -6.32 37.81
N PHE A 33 -3.84 -6.35 37.62
CA PHE A 33 -3.15 -5.67 36.52
C PHE A 33 -3.30 -6.40 35.18
N SER A 34 -3.82 -7.63 35.18
CA SER A 34 -4.21 -8.34 33.96
C SER A 34 -5.44 -7.72 33.30
N ASN A 35 -6.23 -6.90 34.02
CA ASN A 35 -7.29 -6.10 33.42
C ASN A 35 -6.68 -4.96 32.57
N PRO A 36 -6.98 -4.86 31.26
CA PRO A 36 -6.46 -3.78 30.41
C PRO A 36 -6.77 -2.36 30.92
N GLU A 37 -7.92 -2.15 31.56
CA GLU A 37 -8.31 -0.84 32.11
C GLU A 37 -7.44 -0.45 33.32
N GLU A 38 -7.06 -1.43 34.14
CA GLU A 38 -6.19 -1.21 35.30
C GLU A 38 -4.80 -0.70 34.88
N LYS A 39 -4.31 -1.13 33.71
CA LYS A 39 -3.03 -0.65 33.17
C LYS A 39 -3.09 0.85 32.87
N VAL A 40 -4.20 1.30 32.26
CA VAL A 40 -4.45 2.72 31.97
C VAL A 40 -4.61 3.52 33.26
N GLN A 41 -5.32 2.98 34.27
CA GLN A 41 -5.47 3.60 35.58
C GLN A 41 -4.13 3.79 36.31
N ALA A 42 -3.27 2.77 36.29
CA ALA A 42 -1.95 2.84 36.88
C ALA A 42 -1.08 3.92 36.21
N GLU A 43 -1.08 3.98 34.87
CA GLU A 43 -0.37 5.03 34.13
C GLU A 43 -0.95 6.43 34.38
N ALA A 44 -2.28 6.55 34.53
CA ALA A 44 -2.93 7.82 34.85
C ALA A 44 -2.57 8.32 36.25
N PHE A 45 -2.60 7.45 37.25
CA PHE A 45 -2.15 7.73 38.62
C PHE A 45 -0.68 8.21 38.63
N LEU A 46 0.20 7.46 37.96
CA LEU A 46 1.62 7.79 37.90
C LEU A 46 1.87 9.10 37.13
N SER A 47 1.10 9.39 36.10
CA SER A 47 1.15 10.68 35.39
C SER A 47 0.80 11.83 36.33
N LEU A 48 -0.28 11.72 37.10
CA LEU A 48 -0.71 12.78 38.03
C LEU A 48 0.37 13.09 39.08
N VAL A 49 1.04 12.06 39.60
CA VAL A 49 2.07 12.23 40.63
C VAL A 49 3.42 12.65 40.05
N LEU A 50 3.90 11.95 39.03
CA LEU A 50 5.27 12.11 38.51
C LEU A 50 5.41 13.25 37.50
N ILE A 51 4.38 13.48 36.69
CA ILE A 51 4.38 14.48 35.61
C ILE A 51 3.67 15.75 36.05
N TYR A 52 2.42 15.63 36.53
CA TYR A 52 1.63 16.79 36.96
C TYR A 52 2.00 17.27 38.37
N GLY A 53 2.83 16.52 39.10
CA GLY A 53 3.45 16.94 40.36
C GLY A 53 2.53 16.93 41.57
N TYR A 54 1.39 16.22 41.51
CA TYR A 54 0.50 16.10 42.66
C TYR A 54 1.10 15.22 43.76
N PRO A 55 1.01 15.61 45.03
CA PRO A 55 1.38 14.74 46.14
C PRO A 55 0.56 13.44 46.12
N ALA A 56 1.22 12.28 46.26
CA ALA A 56 0.55 10.98 46.18
C ALA A 56 -0.59 10.82 47.19
N ASN A 57 -0.48 11.42 48.38
CA ASN A 57 -1.55 11.41 49.40
C ASN A 57 -2.85 12.08 48.92
N ARG A 58 -2.76 13.04 47.99
CA ARG A 58 -3.90 13.78 47.40
C ARG A 58 -4.48 13.15 46.15
N VAL A 59 -3.94 12.03 45.67
CA VAL A 59 -4.47 11.30 44.51
C VAL A 59 -5.05 9.99 45.02
N LYS A 60 -6.37 9.91 45.16
CA LYS A 60 -7.05 8.67 45.61
C LYS A 60 -7.53 7.87 44.41
N ASN A 61 -7.40 6.56 44.50
CA ASN A 61 -7.88 5.62 43.49
C ASN A 61 -9.14 4.93 44.04
N TYR A 62 -10.09 4.59 43.19
CA TYR A 62 -11.30 3.82 43.55
C TYR A 62 -12.07 4.48 44.68
N VAL A 63 -12.52 5.71 44.44
CA VAL A 63 -13.24 6.51 45.43
C VAL A 63 -14.73 6.25 45.30
N SER A 64 -15.39 5.94 46.40
CA SER A 64 -16.85 5.76 46.41
C SER A 64 -17.55 7.13 46.31
N VAL A 65 -18.38 7.29 45.28
CA VAL A 65 -19.14 8.50 44.96
C VAL A 65 -20.63 8.22 45.11
N GLN A 66 -21.34 9.06 45.87
CA GLN A 66 -22.79 8.92 46.04
C GLN A 66 -23.54 9.58 44.89
N MET A 67 -24.31 8.78 44.14
CA MET A 67 -25.10 9.20 42.99
C MET A 67 -26.58 9.00 43.29
N GLY A 68 -27.17 9.95 44.02
CA GLY A 68 -28.55 9.82 44.50
C GLY A 68 -28.65 8.69 45.54
N SER A 69 -29.36 7.61 45.21
CA SER A 69 -29.49 6.43 46.08
C SER A 69 -28.48 5.31 45.77
N GLU A 70 -27.70 5.44 44.68
CA GLU A 70 -26.70 4.44 44.27
C GLU A 70 -25.29 4.93 44.63
N THR A 71 -24.45 4.03 45.15
CA THR A 71 -23.02 4.29 45.33
C THR A 71 -22.26 3.73 44.13
N LYS A 72 -21.48 4.59 43.46
CA LYS A 72 -20.59 4.21 42.36
C LYS A 72 -19.14 4.41 42.75
N GLU A 73 -18.21 3.89 41.95
CA GLU A 73 -16.77 4.02 42.19
C GLU A 73 -16.17 4.86 41.07
N ALA A 74 -15.51 5.96 41.42
CA ALA A 74 -14.70 6.76 40.49
C ALA A 74 -13.27 6.24 40.50
N ASP A 75 -12.66 6.14 39.31
CA ASP A 75 -11.33 5.53 39.17
C ASP A 75 -10.25 6.31 39.92
N ILE A 76 -10.18 7.63 39.72
CA ILE A 76 -9.20 8.49 40.38
C ILE A 76 -9.84 9.85 40.73
N ILE A 77 -9.63 10.32 41.95
CA ILE A 77 -9.93 11.70 42.36
C ILE A 77 -8.67 12.35 42.93
N VAL A 78 -8.33 13.52 42.41
CA VAL A 78 -7.26 14.39 42.91
C VAL A 78 -7.88 15.48 43.77
N TYR A 79 -7.33 15.72 44.95
CA TYR A 79 -7.83 16.69 45.90
C TYR A 79 -6.96 17.96 45.95
N ALA A 80 -7.59 19.10 46.24
CA ALA A 80 -6.92 20.39 46.37
C ALA A 80 -6.19 20.55 47.73
N ASP A 81 -6.57 19.76 48.73
CA ASP A 81 -6.09 19.76 50.12
C ASP A 81 -5.52 18.38 50.53
N ASP A 82 -4.82 18.33 51.67
CA ASP A 82 -4.18 17.09 52.16
C ASP A 82 -5.16 16.18 52.91
N GLU A 83 -6.22 16.76 53.46
CA GLU A 83 -7.32 16.10 54.17
C GLU A 83 -8.22 15.30 53.22
N CYS A 84 -8.12 15.57 51.91
CA CYS A 84 -8.91 14.97 50.84
C CYS A 84 -10.41 15.29 50.97
N GLU A 85 -10.75 16.54 51.31
CA GLU A 85 -12.13 17.02 51.45
C GLU A 85 -12.62 17.83 50.25
N SER A 86 -11.71 18.39 49.44
CA SER A 86 -12.03 19.21 48.26
C SER A 86 -11.57 18.53 46.97
N PRO A 87 -12.41 17.68 46.35
CA PRO A 87 -12.18 17.13 45.02
C PRO A 87 -11.84 18.23 43.99
N PHE A 88 -10.81 17.99 43.19
CA PHE A 88 -10.31 18.96 42.22
C PHE A 88 -10.33 18.41 40.79
N ILE A 89 -9.73 17.24 40.56
CA ILE A 89 -9.77 16.54 39.27
C ILE A 89 -10.46 15.20 39.48
N VAL A 90 -11.42 14.87 38.64
CA VAL A 90 -11.96 13.51 38.52
C VAL A 90 -11.41 12.89 37.24
N ALA A 91 -10.72 11.77 37.36
CA ALA A 91 -10.20 11.04 36.22
C ALA A 91 -10.89 9.68 36.07
N GLU A 92 -11.37 9.40 34.87
CA GLU A 92 -12.03 8.16 34.46
C GLU A 92 -11.18 7.49 33.39
N CYS A 93 -10.85 6.23 33.60
CA CYS A 93 -9.98 5.47 32.72
C CYS A 93 -10.78 4.37 32.02
N LYS A 94 -10.37 4.03 30.80
CA LYS A 94 -10.94 2.94 30.04
C LYS A 94 -9.83 2.13 29.38
N LYS A 95 -10.12 0.88 29.00
CA LYS A 95 -9.20 0.07 28.19
C LYS A 95 -8.79 0.82 26.91
N GLU A 96 -7.59 0.53 26.40
CA GLU A 96 -7.04 1.18 25.20
C GLU A 96 -7.95 1.10 23.97
N GLU A 97 -8.52 -0.08 23.73
CA GLU A 97 -9.38 -0.38 22.59
C GLU A 97 -10.87 -0.22 22.95
N ILE A 98 -11.25 1.01 23.26
CA ILE A 98 -12.63 1.42 23.55
C ILE A 98 -13.25 2.13 22.34
N THR A 99 -14.54 1.92 22.10
CA THR A 99 -15.26 2.62 21.04
C THR A 99 -15.56 4.07 21.41
N ASP A 100 -15.70 4.98 20.44
CA ASP A 100 -16.07 6.38 20.72
C ASP A 100 -17.41 6.52 21.46
N GLN A 101 -18.37 5.62 21.21
CA GLN A 101 -19.64 5.62 21.93
C GLN A 101 -19.48 5.29 23.42
N GLU A 102 -18.67 4.27 23.74
CA GLU A 102 -18.37 3.91 25.12
C GLU A 102 -17.50 4.98 25.79
N PHE A 103 -16.56 5.59 25.06
CA PHE A 103 -15.76 6.70 25.55
C PHE A 103 -16.63 7.90 25.91
N ASN A 104 -17.59 8.27 25.06
CA ASN A 104 -18.53 9.37 25.34
C ASN A 104 -19.41 9.08 26.57
N LYS A 105 -19.82 7.83 26.78
CA LYS A 105 -20.50 7.43 28.04
C LYS A 105 -19.61 7.61 29.26
N ALA A 106 -18.32 7.30 29.14
CA ALA A 106 -17.34 7.53 30.20
C ALA A 106 -17.16 9.04 30.48
N VAL A 107 -17.21 9.90 29.44
CA VAL A 107 -17.25 11.37 29.61
C VAL A 107 -18.48 11.79 30.42
N ASP A 108 -19.67 11.29 30.08
CA ASP A 108 -20.90 11.60 30.82
C ASP A 108 -20.82 11.17 32.29
N GLN A 109 -20.25 9.99 32.53
CA GLN A 109 -20.05 9.40 33.85
C GLN A 109 -19.07 10.23 34.70
N ALA A 110 -17.87 10.48 34.19
CA ALA A 110 -16.82 11.23 34.87
C ALA A 110 -17.28 12.66 35.23
N TYR A 111 -18.03 13.28 34.31
CA TYR A 111 -18.58 14.61 34.51
C TYR A 111 -19.67 14.61 35.58
N SER A 112 -20.50 13.57 35.63
CA SER A 112 -21.51 13.42 36.68
C SER A 112 -20.86 13.25 38.07
N TYR A 113 -19.76 12.50 38.16
CA TYR A 113 -18.98 12.36 39.40
C TYR A 113 -18.37 13.69 39.84
N ALA A 114 -17.77 14.44 38.91
CA ALA A 114 -17.22 15.76 39.22
C ALA A 114 -18.28 16.73 39.74
N VAL A 115 -19.48 16.73 39.17
CA VAL A 115 -20.58 17.59 39.65
C VAL A 115 -21.08 17.15 41.04
N ALA A 116 -21.18 15.85 41.30
CA ALA A 116 -21.63 15.32 42.59
C ALA A 116 -20.64 15.62 43.73
N GLU A 117 -19.35 15.47 43.45
CA GLU A 117 -18.26 15.59 44.43
C GLU A 117 -17.66 17.02 44.49
N GLY A 118 -18.07 17.93 43.60
CA GLY A 118 -17.55 19.30 43.55
C GLY A 118 -16.19 19.45 42.84
N GLY A 119 -15.82 18.49 42.00
CA GLY A 119 -14.63 18.54 41.15
C GLY A 119 -14.67 19.67 40.13
N LYS A 120 -13.53 20.34 39.91
CA LYS A 120 -13.39 21.47 38.97
C LYS A 120 -12.96 21.04 37.57
N PHE A 121 -12.27 19.92 37.46
CA PHE A 121 -11.74 19.41 36.21
C PHE A 121 -12.06 17.93 36.05
N VAL A 122 -12.18 17.49 34.80
CA VAL A 122 -12.42 16.10 34.43
C VAL A 122 -11.37 15.66 33.41
N TRP A 123 -10.82 14.48 33.60
CA TRP A 123 -9.93 13.82 32.64
C TRP A 123 -10.48 12.45 32.28
N ILE A 124 -10.63 12.17 30.99
CA ILE A 124 -11.00 10.86 30.50
C ILE A 124 -9.86 10.34 29.63
N THR A 125 -9.42 9.10 29.87
CA THR A 125 -8.30 8.52 29.14
C THR A 125 -8.47 7.04 28.82
N SER A 126 -8.09 6.68 27.59
CA SER A 126 -7.82 5.30 27.18
C SER A 126 -6.34 5.09 26.87
N ARG A 127 -5.45 5.98 27.35
CA ARG A 127 -4.05 6.16 26.91
C ARG A 127 -3.92 6.64 25.45
N ILE A 128 -4.59 5.98 24.50
CA ILE A 128 -4.65 6.36 23.08
C ILE A 128 -5.38 7.70 22.91
N LYS A 129 -6.57 7.83 23.48
CA LYS A 129 -7.39 9.04 23.41
C LYS A 129 -7.48 9.69 24.78
N ASN A 130 -7.35 11.02 24.82
CA ASN A 130 -7.46 11.81 26.04
C ASN A 130 -8.42 12.98 25.82
N GLU A 131 -9.32 13.22 26.77
CA GLU A 131 -10.21 14.38 26.79
C GLU A 131 -10.21 15.05 28.16
N TYR A 132 -10.26 16.38 28.16
CA TYR A 132 -10.19 17.19 29.37
C TYR A 132 -11.31 18.23 29.37
N TYR A 133 -11.91 18.44 30.54
CA TYR A 133 -13.01 19.36 30.71
C TYR A 133 -12.86 20.18 31.99
N GLU A 134 -13.34 21.43 31.95
CA GLU A 134 -13.54 22.28 33.12
C GLU A 134 -15.04 22.33 33.45
N VAL A 135 -15.37 22.16 34.74
CA VAL A 135 -16.74 22.19 35.25
C VAL A 135 -17.08 23.64 35.65
N PRO A 136 -18.01 24.33 34.96
CA PRO A 136 -18.32 25.71 35.27
C PRO A 136 -19.19 25.85 36.52
N GLU A 137 -18.87 26.86 37.33
CA GLU A 137 -19.55 27.14 38.61
C GLU A 137 -21.03 27.51 38.45
N LYS A 138 -21.41 28.19 37.36
CA LYS A 138 -22.77 28.76 37.18
C LYS A 138 -23.74 27.86 36.41
N LYS A 139 -23.23 27.02 35.51
CA LYS A 139 -24.04 26.13 34.66
C LYS A 139 -23.32 24.79 34.51
N PRO A 140 -23.24 23.97 35.56
CA PRO A 140 -22.42 22.75 35.56
C PRO A 140 -22.71 21.84 34.36
N LYS A 141 -23.93 21.84 33.80
CA LYS A 141 -24.27 21.06 32.60
C LYS A 141 -23.60 21.51 31.29
N SER A 142 -23.12 22.75 31.16
CA SER A 142 -22.39 23.20 29.96
C SER A 142 -20.92 22.81 30.08
N ARG A 143 -20.51 21.71 29.45
CA ARG A 143 -19.12 21.23 29.48
C ARG A 143 -18.21 22.25 28.78
N ILE A 144 -17.11 22.64 29.42
CA ILE A 144 -16.09 23.48 28.80
C ILE A 144 -14.91 22.59 28.43
N SER A 145 -14.64 22.43 27.13
CA SER A 145 -13.47 21.68 26.65
C SER A 145 -12.18 22.38 27.09
N ALA A 146 -11.23 21.61 27.62
CA ALA A 146 -9.94 22.10 28.04
C ALA A 146 -8.81 21.39 27.25
N PRO A 147 -7.66 22.06 27.04
CA PRO A 147 -6.51 21.43 26.38
C PRO A 147 -5.79 20.43 27.29
N ASP A 148 -5.93 20.58 28.61
CA ASP A 148 -5.32 19.72 29.63
C ASP A 148 -6.04 19.84 30.99
N VAL A 149 -5.62 19.05 31.99
CA VAL A 149 -5.87 19.32 33.42
C VAL A 149 -4.75 20.16 34.04
N PRO A 150 -5.00 20.96 35.09
CA PRO A 150 -3.96 21.74 35.75
C PRO A 150 -2.89 20.85 36.38
N GLN A 151 -1.64 21.30 36.31
CA GLN A 151 -0.56 20.73 37.12
C GLN A 151 -0.63 21.28 38.55
N PHE A 152 0.02 20.61 39.49
CA PHE A 152 0.00 21.02 40.89
C PHE A 152 0.50 22.47 41.07
N GLY A 153 -0.38 23.32 41.60
CA GLY A 153 -0.11 24.75 41.81
C GLY A 153 -0.48 25.66 40.62
N VAL A 154 -0.85 25.10 39.46
CA VAL A 154 -1.36 25.87 38.32
C VAL A 154 -2.85 26.18 38.53
N LYS A 155 -3.18 27.48 38.62
CA LYS A 155 -4.57 27.93 38.86
C LYS A 155 -5.34 28.24 37.58
N LYS A 156 -4.64 28.56 36.49
CA LYS A 156 -5.23 28.89 35.19
C LYS A 156 -4.46 28.20 34.09
N LEU A 157 -5.18 27.47 33.24
CA LEU A 157 -4.59 26.73 32.13
C LEU A 157 -4.22 27.63 30.96
N ALA A 158 -3.08 27.35 30.34
CA ALA A 158 -2.71 27.85 29.03
C ALA A 158 -3.71 27.38 27.96
N PRO A 159 -3.84 28.10 26.82
CA PRO A 159 -4.80 27.75 25.78
C PRO A 159 -4.39 26.55 24.93
N TYR A 160 -3.22 25.94 25.15
CA TYR A 160 -2.71 24.80 24.38
C TYR A 160 -1.82 23.91 25.27
N LYS A 161 -1.60 22.67 24.81
CA LYS A 161 -0.85 21.65 25.56
C LYS A 161 0.52 21.35 24.95
N TYR A 162 0.61 21.27 23.63
CA TYR A 162 1.79 20.79 22.93
C TYR A 162 2.60 21.94 22.31
N VAL A 163 3.89 22.02 22.61
CA VAL A 163 4.81 23.04 22.07
C VAL A 163 6.14 22.42 21.68
N LYS A 164 6.84 23.07 20.75
CA LYS A 164 8.19 22.63 20.36
C LYS A 164 9.16 22.75 21.54
N GLY A 165 9.87 21.67 21.84
CA GLY A 165 10.84 21.61 22.93
C GLY A 165 10.24 21.41 24.31
N GLY A 166 8.91 21.24 24.46
CA GLY A 166 8.27 20.95 25.75
C GLY A 166 8.78 19.67 26.44
N ILE A 167 8.22 19.32 27.60
CA ILE A 167 8.62 18.14 28.35
C ILE A 167 8.41 16.89 27.50
N SER A 168 9.52 16.20 27.23
CA SER A 168 9.53 14.88 26.63
C SER A 168 9.05 13.86 27.66
N GLN A 169 7.95 13.16 27.37
CA GLN A 169 7.51 12.03 28.19
C GLN A 169 8.36 10.76 27.94
N SER A 170 9.23 10.77 26.91
CA SER A 170 10.04 9.62 26.50
C SER A 170 11.49 9.66 27.01
N GLU A 171 12.12 10.83 27.19
CA GLU A 171 13.54 10.96 27.54
C GLU A 171 13.78 11.39 29.00
N THR A 172 14.77 10.80 29.66
CA THR A 172 15.24 11.11 31.03
C THR A 172 16.35 12.17 31.06
N GLY A 173 16.46 13.00 30.02
CA GLY A 173 17.48 14.05 29.93
C GLY A 173 17.08 15.35 30.62
N GLU A 174 18.07 16.07 31.15
CA GLU A 174 17.92 17.43 31.69
C GLU A 174 17.06 18.28 30.74
N ALA A 175 16.00 18.87 31.28
CA ALA A 175 15.13 19.75 30.53
C ALA A 175 15.99 20.79 29.81
N GLY A 176 16.00 20.78 28.47
CA GLY A 176 16.42 21.97 27.74
C GLY A 176 15.57 23.13 28.25
N GLU A 177 16.19 24.26 28.58
CA GLU A 177 15.49 25.46 29.03
C GLU A 177 14.53 25.94 27.94
N VAL A 178 13.32 25.38 27.89
CA VAL A 178 12.20 26.05 27.26
C VAL A 178 11.95 27.26 28.12
N LYS A 179 11.97 28.45 27.52
CA LYS A 179 11.46 29.64 28.20
C LYS A 179 9.98 29.42 28.44
N GLU A 180 9.66 28.82 29.59
CA GLU A 180 8.30 28.61 30.05
C GLU A 180 7.67 30.00 30.21
N PRO A 181 6.62 30.35 29.44
CA PRO A 181 5.99 31.65 29.57
C PRO A 181 5.57 31.86 31.02
N THR A 182 5.99 32.99 31.58
CA THR A 182 5.53 33.44 32.90
C THR A 182 4.06 33.78 32.75
N VAL A 183 3.19 32.80 33.01
CA VAL A 183 1.76 33.06 33.09
C VAL A 183 1.54 33.78 34.42
N ASP A 184 1.03 35.00 34.37
CA ASP A 184 0.37 35.59 35.55
C ASP A 184 -0.57 34.52 36.12
N TYR A 185 -0.58 34.32 37.45
CA TYR A 185 -1.29 33.28 38.22
C TYR A 185 -0.49 32.07 38.77
N GLY A 186 0.74 32.30 39.24
CA GLY A 186 1.15 31.74 40.54
C GLY A 186 1.96 30.42 40.58
N LYS A 187 2.37 29.85 39.45
CA LYS A 187 3.51 28.92 39.23
C LYS A 187 3.54 28.56 37.73
N GLN A 188 4.72 28.31 37.14
CA GLN A 188 4.86 28.05 35.69
C GLN A 188 4.15 26.74 35.29
N GLN A 189 3.24 26.81 34.31
CA GLN A 189 2.68 25.62 33.66
C GLN A 189 3.71 25.06 32.69
N LYS A 190 4.02 23.76 32.83
CA LYS A 190 4.88 23.07 31.89
C LYS A 190 4.11 22.64 30.65
N PHE A 191 4.75 22.71 29.49
CA PHE A 191 4.18 22.24 28.23
C PHE A 191 4.76 20.89 27.84
N PHE A 192 4.08 20.18 26.94
CA PHE A 192 4.52 18.86 26.47
C PHE A 192 5.07 18.94 25.05
N GLU A 193 6.11 18.17 24.78
CA GLU A 193 6.50 17.86 23.40
C GLU A 193 5.65 16.68 22.87
N LEU A 194 5.55 16.56 21.55
CA LEU A 194 4.91 15.43 20.91
C LEU A 194 5.64 14.12 21.23
N VAL A 195 4.89 13.04 21.42
CA VAL A 195 5.40 11.75 21.92
C VAL A 195 5.70 10.78 20.78
N VAL A 196 6.90 10.19 20.80
CA VAL A 196 7.23 9.05 19.94
C VAL A 196 6.54 7.80 20.49
N VAL A 197 5.84 7.07 19.63
CA VAL A 197 5.05 5.89 19.99
C VAL A 197 5.59 4.64 19.31
N SER A 198 5.33 3.47 19.88
CA SER A 198 5.70 2.19 19.25
C SER A 198 4.87 1.92 17.99
N GLU A 199 5.40 1.10 17.08
CA GLU A 199 4.66 0.56 15.91
C GLU A 199 3.26 0.05 16.29
N SER A 200 3.16 -0.73 17.36
CA SER A 200 1.91 -1.33 17.82
C SER A 200 0.89 -0.29 18.30
N GLU A 201 1.35 0.72 19.04
CA GLU A 201 0.50 1.81 19.53
C GLU A 201 0.02 2.69 18.37
N LEU A 202 0.92 3.01 17.43
CA LEU A 202 0.60 3.79 16.25
C LEU A 202 -0.43 3.08 15.34
N THR A 203 -0.28 1.76 15.16
CA THR A 203 -1.24 0.94 14.40
C THR A 203 -2.63 1.01 15.02
N LYS A 204 -2.73 0.87 16.34
CA LYS A 204 -4.01 0.98 17.07
C LYS A 204 -4.62 2.38 16.93
N ILE A 205 -3.80 3.44 17.00
CA ILE A 205 -4.26 4.83 16.82
C ILE A 205 -4.89 5.01 15.44
N PHE A 206 -4.23 4.55 14.36
CA PHE A 206 -4.78 4.65 13.00
C PHE A 206 -6.08 3.87 12.83
N ILE A 207 -6.15 2.64 13.35
CA ILE A 207 -7.37 1.82 13.30
C ILE A 207 -8.52 2.49 14.05
N GLN A 208 -8.30 2.99 15.26
CA GLN A 208 -9.35 3.64 16.05
C GLN A 208 -9.81 4.95 15.41
N ALA A 209 -8.89 5.77 14.91
CA ALA A 209 -9.22 7.01 14.20
C ALA A 209 -10.07 6.72 12.94
N HIS A 210 -9.73 5.68 12.17
CA HIS A 210 -10.52 5.26 11.00
C HIS A 210 -11.92 4.78 11.41
N GLN A 211 -12.02 3.94 12.43
CA GLN A 211 -13.29 3.44 12.95
C GLN A 211 -14.20 4.58 13.44
N ALA A 212 -13.62 5.61 14.07
CA ALA A 212 -14.34 6.80 14.49
C ALA A 212 -14.99 7.54 13.30
N LEU A 213 -14.29 7.67 12.17
CA LEU A 213 -14.82 8.27 10.93
C LEU A 213 -15.81 7.38 10.18
N TRP A 214 -15.62 6.06 10.25
CA TRP A 214 -16.49 5.08 9.61
C TRP A 214 -17.86 5.02 10.29
N GLY A 215 -17.90 5.20 11.62
CA GLY A 215 -19.14 5.36 12.39
C GLY A 215 -20.05 4.12 12.38
N GLY A 216 -19.49 2.92 12.16
CA GLY A 216 -20.26 1.68 12.09
C GLY A 216 -21.07 1.52 10.80
N GLY A 217 -20.60 2.07 9.68
CA GLY A 217 -21.24 1.96 8.36
C GLY A 217 -22.02 3.20 7.92
N GLN A 218 -21.97 4.28 8.70
CA GLN A 218 -22.58 5.57 8.32
C GLN A 218 -21.84 6.25 7.17
N ARG A 219 -20.52 6.08 7.11
CA ARG A 219 -19.67 6.55 6.01
C ARG A 219 -19.14 5.36 5.22
N ASN A 220 -18.95 5.57 3.92
CA ASN A 220 -18.24 4.59 3.10
C ASN A 220 -16.78 4.43 3.63
N PRO A 221 -16.29 3.21 3.88
CA PRO A 221 -14.93 2.95 4.34
C PRO A 221 -13.84 3.69 3.56
N SER A 222 -13.95 3.82 2.23
CA SER A 222 -12.96 4.57 1.44
C SER A 222 -12.98 6.05 1.67
N VAL A 223 -14.15 6.63 1.88
CA VAL A 223 -14.22 8.05 2.20
C VAL A 223 -13.63 8.28 3.59
N ALA A 224 -13.91 7.41 4.55
CA ALA A 224 -13.34 7.51 5.90
C ALA A 224 -11.80 7.39 5.89
N PHE A 225 -11.27 6.45 5.11
CA PHE A 225 -9.83 6.28 4.91
C PHE A 225 -9.20 7.52 4.24
N ASP A 226 -9.77 8.00 3.13
CA ASP A 226 -9.27 9.16 2.41
C ASP A 226 -9.24 10.42 3.28
N GLU A 227 -10.28 10.64 4.09
CA GLU A 227 -10.31 11.77 5.03
C GLU A 227 -9.31 11.62 6.18
N LEU A 228 -9.09 10.40 6.70
CA LEU A 228 -8.04 10.16 7.69
C LEU A 228 -6.64 10.45 7.13
N ASP A 229 -6.36 9.97 5.92
CA ASP A 229 -5.09 10.18 5.22
C ASP A 229 -4.77 11.66 5.02
N LYS A 230 -5.79 12.48 4.66
CA LYS A 230 -5.64 13.95 4.57
C LYS A 230 -5.21 14.56 5.91
N LEU A 231 -5.75 14.06 7.03
CA LEU A 231 -5.43 14.57 8.37
C LEU A 231 -4.07 14.09 8.86
N ILE A 232 -3.66 12.86 8.53
CA ILE A 232 -2.29 12.36 8.76
C ILE A 232 -1.29 13.23 7.99
N PHE A 233 -1.58 13.57 6.72
CA PHE A 233 -0.76 14.48 5.94
C PHE A 233 -0.65 15.86 6.59
N CYS A 234 -1.76 16.44 7.06
CA CYS A 234 -1.76 17.72 7.79
C CYS A 234 -0.89 17.67 9.05
N LYS A 235 -0.96 16.56 9.79
CA LYS A 235 -0.16 16.34 10.99
C LYS A 235 1.33 16.30 10.68
N ILE A 236 1.74 15.48 9.70
CA ILE A 236 3.14 15.40 9.24
C ILE A 236 3.62 16.76 8.76
N TRP A 237 2.76 17.51 8.06
CA TRP A 237 3.08 18.84 7.57
C TRP A 237 3.33 19.85 8.70
N ASP A 238 2.44 19.91 9.70
CA ASP A 238 2.61 20.78 10.87
C ASP A 238 3.86 20.41 11.69
N GLU A 239 4.15 19.11 11.85
CA GLU A 239 5.34 18.65 12.57
C GLU A 239 6.66 19.01 11.89
N LYS A 240 6.68 19.00 10.54
CA LYS A 240 7.85 19.39 9.73
C LYS A 240 7.99 20.91 9.62
N HIS A 241 6.98 21.69 10.00
CA HIS A 241 7.02 23.15 9.92
C HIS A 241 8.13 23.71 10.83
N PRO A 242 9.05 24.55 10.32
CA PRO A 242 10.09 25.17 11.13
C PRO A 242 9.47 26.01 12.25
N ARG A 243 9.83 25.72 13.50
CA ARG A 243 9.18 26.28 14.69
C ARG A 243 10.22 26.54 15.79
N LYS A 244 10.10 27.64 16.53
CA LYS A 244 11.00 27.95 17.66
C LYS A 244 10.55 27.19 18.90
N SER A 245 11.46 26.94 19.83
CA SER A 245 11.08 26.32 21.11
C SER A 245 10.09 27.21 21.86
N GLY A 246 9.03 26.59 22.39
CA GLY A 246 7.90 27.25 23.05
C GLY A 246 6.72 27.58 22.13
N ASP A 247 6.91 27.59 20.80
CA ASP A 247 5.80 27.81 19.88
C ASP A 247 4.86 26.58 19.86
N PRO A 248 3.53 26.79 19.84
CA PRO A 248 2.56 25.70 19.85
C PRO A 248 2.47 25.03 18.48
N TYR A 249 2.31 23.72 18.45
CA TYR A 249 1.92 22.99 17.24
C TYR A 249 0.54 23.42 16.78
N ASP A 250 0.30 23.53 15.48
CA ASP A 250 -1.03 23.89 15.03
C ASP A 250 -1.95 22.69 15.11
N PHE A 251 -1.52 21.46 14.81
CA PHE A 251 -2.38 20.27 14.85
C PHE A 251 -2.66 19.80 16.30
N GLN A 252 -3.46 20.58 17.05
CA GLN A 252 -3.98 20.29 18.39
C GLN A 252 -5.28 21.06 18.63
N ILE A 253 -5.94 20.79 19.76
CA ILE A 253 -7.12 21.53 20.21
C ILE A 253 -6.70 22.69 21.11
N PHE A 254 -7.18 23.90 20.82
CA PHE A 254 -6.99 25.06 21.69
C PHE A 254 -8.18 25.26 22.64
N ARG A 255 -7.92 25.89 23.79
CA ARG A 255 -8.96 26.31 24.74
C ARG A 255 -9.86 27.36 24.09
N ASP A 256 -11.16 27.27 24.37
CA ASP A 256 -12.20 28.18 23.88
C ASP A 256 -12.33 28.22 22.34
N GLU A 257 -11.65 27.31 21.63
CA GLU A 257 -11.78 27.12 20.19
C GLU A 257 -13.01 26.26 19.89
N THR A 258 -13.88 26.77 19.02
CA THR A 258 -15.03 26.01 18.52
C THR A 258 -14.58 24.93 17.52
N PRO A 259 -15.35 23.84 17.36
CA PRO A 259 -15.06 22.84 16.33
C PRO A 259 -14.89 23.44 14.92
N ASP A 260 -15.68 24.47 14.57
CA ASP A 260 -15.60 25.15 13.27
C ASP A 260 -14.30 25.93 13.08
N GLU A 261 -13.80 26.58 14.14
CA GLU A 261 -12.51 27.29 14.11
C GLU A 261 -11.35 26.31 13.95
N LEU A 262 -11.39 25.18 14.67
CA LEU A 262 -10.42 24.09 14.50
C LEU A 262 -10.43 23.57 13.06
N LEU A 263 -11.62 23.27 12.50
CA LEU A 263 -11.77 22.82 11.11
C LEU A 263 -11.14 23.81 10.13
N LYS A 264 -11.40 25.11 10.31
CA LYS A 264 -10.82 26.17 9.47
C LYS A 264 -9.30 26.18 9.55
N ARG A 265 -8.74 25.97 10.74
CA ARG A 265 -7.28 25.94 10.96
C ARG A 265 -6.64 24.69 10.36
N VAL A 266 -7.25 23.52 10.53
CA VAL A 266 -6.80 22.26 9.88
C VAL A 266 -6.87 22.38 8.35
N LYS A 267 -7.94 22.95 7.80
CA LYS A 267 -8.04 23.23 6.35
C LYS A 267 -6.98 24.22 5.86
N ALA A 268 -6.59 25.20 6.69
CA ALA A 268 -5.51 26.10 6.35
C ALA A 268 -4.15 25.38 6.29
N LEU A 269 -3.86 24.49 7.25
CA LEU A 269 -2.67 23.63 7.22
C LEU A 269 -2.65 22.75 5.96
N TYR A 270 -3.78 22.11 5.67
CA TYR A 270 -3.94 21.27 4.49
C TYR A 270 -3.69 22.05 3.19
N SER A 271 -4.25 23.27 3.07
CA SER A 271 -4.07 24.13 1.90
C SER A 271 -2.60 24.53 1.72
N GLN A 272 -1.85 24.74 2.80
CA GLN A 272 -0.41 25.02 2.72
C GLN A 272 0.36 23.81 2.19
N GLY A 273 0.09 22.61 2.72
CA GLY A 273 0.70 21.37 2.25
C GLY A 273 0.40 21.10 0.78
N ARG A 274 -0.88 21.22 0.39
CA ARG A 274 -1.34 21.06 -1.00
C ARG A 274 -0.72 22.04 -2.00
N LYS A 275 -0.33 23.25 -1.57
CA LYS A 275 0.36 24.20 -2.46
C LYS A 275 1.77 23.74 -2.80
N LYS A 276 2.44 23.05 -1.86
CA LYS A 276 3.77 22.49 -2.10
C LYS A 276 3.68 21.20 -2.89
N ASP A 277 2.63 20.41 -2.67
CA ASP A 277 2.37 19.19 -3.42
C ASP A 277 0.90 19.10 -3.90
N PRO A 278 0.59 19.64 -5.09
CA PRO A 278 -0.77 19.66 -5.62
C PRO A 278 -1.25 18.30 -6.13
N GLU A 279 -0.37 17.31 -6.28
CA GLU A 279 -0.72 16.01 -6.86
C GLU A 279 -1.05 14.94 -5.82
N VAL A 280 -0.64 15.10 -4.55
CA VAL A 280 -0.98 14.15 -3.48
C VAL A 280 -2.46 14.24 -3.12
N PHE A 281 -3.03 15.45 -3.01
CA PHE A 281 -4.47 15.60 -2.82
C PHE A 281 -5.07 16.73 -3.68
N LYS A 282 -6.03 16.34 -4.53
CA LYS A 282 -6.78 17.25 -5.41
C LYS A 282 -8.02 17.83 -4.72
N GLU A 283 -8.59 17.11 -3.77
CA GLU A 283 -9.85 17.47 -3.10
C GLU A 283 -9.60 18.15 -1.75
N ASP A 284 -10.60 18.90 -1.28
CA ASP A 284 -10.56 19.50 0.06
C ASP A 284 -10.93 18.46 1.15
N ILE A 285 -10.72 18.80 2.41
CA ILE A 285 -11.21 18.04 3.56
C ILE A 285 -12.73 18.14 3.60
N ASN A 286 -13.40 16.97 3.59
CA ASN A 286 -14.86 16.85 3.63
C ASN A 286 -15.33 16.16 4.93
N LEU A 287 -14.77 16.64 6.04
CA LEU A 287 -15.18 16.28 7.39
C LEU A 287 -16.04 17.39 7.99
N SER A 288 -16.97 16.99 8.86
CA SER A 288 -17.64 17.92 9.77
C SER A 288 -16.64 18.46 10.80
N ALA A 289 -17.04 19.54 11.47
CA ALA A 289 -16.26 20.15 12.53
C ALA A 289 -16.02 19.16 13.70
N ASP A 290 -17.04 18.39 14.08
CA ASP A 290 -16.97 17.39 15.15
C ASP A 290 -16.10 16.18 14.78
N GLU A 291 -16.18 15.73 13.52
CA GLU A 291 -15.34 14.64 13.01
C GLU A 291 -13.87 15.04 13.00
N THR A 292 -13.58 16.26 12.53
CA THR A 292 -12.22 16.81 12.54
C THR A 292 -11.67 16.90 13.95
N GLN A 293 -12.48 17.41 14.89
CA GLN A 293 -12.08 17.46 16.29
C GLN A 293 -11.79 16.06 16.85
N THR A 294 -12.62 15.07 16.52
CA THR A 294 -12.45 13.68 16.97
C THR A 294 -11.11 13.11 16.51
N ILE A 295 -10.73 13.32 15.25
CA ILE A 295 -9.46 12.82 14.73
C ILE A 295 -8.25 13.58 15.27
N VAL A 296 -8.36 14.89 15.48
CA VAL A 296 -7.33 15.66 16.17
C VAL A 296 -7.11 15.12 17.59
N LYS A 297 -8.16 14.67 18.31
CA LYS A 297 -8.00 14.05 19.64
C LYS A 297 -7.11 12.80 19.62
N TYR A 298 -7.19 11.98 18.57
CA TYR A 298 -6.35 10.79 18.42
C TYR A 298 -4.89 11.12 18.04
N LEU A 299 -4.70 12.10 17.15
CA LEU A 299 -3.38 12.33 16.51
C LEU A 299 -2.56 13.46 17.16
N GLN A 300 -3.16 14.38 17.92
CA GLN A 300 -2.46 15.58 18.43
C GLN A 300 -1.26 15.29 19.35
N ARG A 301 -1.29 14.17 20.09
CA ARG A 301 -0.23 13.83 21.06
C ARG A 301 1.02 13.25 20.40
N ILE A 302 0.85 12.53 19.30
CA ILE A 302 1.92 11.72 18.72
C ILE A 302 2.86 12.56 17.84
N ASN A 303 4.09 12.09 17.71
CA ASN A 303 5.10 12.63 16.82
C ASN A 303 5.35 11.66 15.66
N LEU A 304 4.70 11.87 14.52
CA LEU A 304 4.89 11.01 13.35
C LEU A 304 6.26 11.19 12.70
N ASN A 305 6.85 12.39 12.80
CA ASN A 305 8.12 12.72 12.15
C ASN A 305 9.33 12.12 12.89
N LYS A 306 9.34 12.15 14.23
CA LYS A 306 10.40 11.56 15.07
C LYS A 306 10.20 10.09 15.38
N THR A 307 8.99 9.56 15.21
CA THR A 307 8.79 8.10 15.30
C THR A 307 9.65 7.44 14.23
N ASP A 308 10.37 6.40 14.63
CA ASP A 308 11.32 5.75 13.75
C ASP A 308 10.61 5.27 12.47
N LEU A 309 11.34 5.38 11.37
CA LEU A 309 10.79 5.21 10.04
C LEU A 309 10.19 3.81 9.83
N ASP A 310 10.82 2.79 10.39
CA ASP A 310 10.36 1.41 10.34
C ASP A 310 9.03 1.24 11.09
N SER A 311 8.92 1.82 12.30
CA SER A 311 7.68 1.77 13.10
C SER A 311 6.52 2.49 12.42
N LYS A 312 6.71 3.73 11.93
CA LYS A 312 5.63 4.46 11.26
C LYS A 312 5.22 3.83 9.94
N GLY A 313 6.20 3.32 9.20
CA GLY A 313 6.00 2.59 7.96
C GLY A 313 5.14 1.35 8.15
N LYS A 314 5.60 0.41 8.99
CA LYS A 314 4.90 -0.84 9.27
C LYS A 314 3.52 -0.63 9.88
N ALA A 315 3.36 0.38 10.74
CA ALA A 315 2.06 0.71 11.33
C ALA A 315 1.05 1.14 10.26
N PHE A 316 1.48 2.01 9.32
CA PHE A 316 0.65 2.43 8.20
C PHE A 316 0.37 1.26 7.25
N GLU A 317 1.37 0.44 6.93
CA GLU A 317 1.17 -0.76 6.10
C GLU A 317 0.18 -1.76 6.71
N THR A 318 0.28 -2.01 8.01
CA THR A 318 -0.64 -2.91 8.72
C THR A 318 -2.06 -2.36 8.70
N PHE A 319 -2.22 -1.05 8.90
CA PHE A 319 -3.49 -0.35 8.77
C PHE A 319 -4.06 -0.48 7.35
N MET A 320 -3.27 -0.17 6.31
CA MET A 320 -3.67 -0.32 4.91
C MET A 320 -4.06 -1.77 4.58
N ASP A 321 -3.23 -2.74 4.94
CA ASP A 321 -3.49 -4.15 4.67
C ASP A 321 -4.80 -4.62 5.32
N SER A 322 -5.16 -4.11 6.50
CA SER A 322 -6.44 -4.41 7.14
C SER A 322 -7.63 -3.83 6.38
N TYR A 323 -7.49 -2.60 5.88
CA TYR A 323 -8.51 -1.87 5.16
C TYR A 323 -8.80 -2.45 3.76
N PHE A 324 -7.75 -2.68 2.95
CA PHE A 324 -7.94 -3.15 1.56
C PHE A 324 -8.36 -4.62 1.45
N ARG A 325 -7.92 -5.48 2.39
CA ARG A 325 -8.33 -6.89 2.42
C ARG A 325 -9.81 -7.08 2.76
N GLY A 326 -10.35 -6.21 3.62
CA GLY A 326 -11.75 -6.27 4.05
C GLY A 326 -12.67 -5.59 3.05
N ASP A 327 -12.83 -4.28 3.21
CA ASP A 327 -13.94 -3.52 2.64
C ASP A 327 -13.77 -3.18 1.14
N PHE A 328 -12.56 -3.30 0.60
CA PHE A 328 -12.25 -2.90 -0.78
C PHE A 328 -12.15 -4.05 -1.80
N GLY A 329 -12.06 -5.30 -1.33
CA GLY A 329 -11.88 -6.46 -2.21
C GLY A 329 -10.66 -6.35 -3.15
N GLN A 330 -9.66 -5.56 -2.76
CA GLN A 330 -8.43 -5.36 -3.51
C GLN A 330 -7.27 -6.12 -2.86
N TYR A 331 -6.43 -6.68 -3.71
CA TYR A 331 -5.53 -7.75 -3.35
C TYR A 331 -4.10 -7.38 -3.75
N PHE A 332 -3.31 -7.00 -2.76
CA PHE A 332 -1.92 -6.62 -2.97
C PHE A 332 -1.00 -7.80 -3.20
N THR A 333 0.12 -7.56 -3.88
CA THR A 333 1.18 -8.55 -4.03
C THR A 333 1.71 -8.96 -2.65
N PRO A 334 1.73 -10.26 -2.31
CA PRO A 334 2.23 -10.73 -1.03
C PRO A 334 3.67 -10.32 -0.76
N ARG A 335 3.96 -9.89 0.49
CA ARG A 335 5.29 -9.40 0.90
C ARG A 335 6.44 -10.37 0.61
N PRO A 336 6.31 -11.70 0.79
CA PRO A 336 7.37 -12.63 0.40
C PRO A 336 7.75 -12.54 -1.09
N ILE A 337 6.77 -12.35 -1.98
CA ILE A 337 6.98 -12.23 -3.42
C ILE A 337 7.62 -10.87 -3.77
N VAL A 338 7.17 -9.79 -3.13
CA VAL A 338 7.77 -8.46 -3.28
C VAL A 338 9.25 -8.48 -2.87
N LYS A 339 9.55 -9.00 -1.68
CA LYS A 339 10.93 -9.18 -1.17
C LYS A 339 11.78 -10.00 -2.13
N PHE A 340 11.24 -11.12 -2.62
CA PHE A 340 11.91 -12.01 -3.57
C PHE A 340 12.33 -11.28 -4.85
N ILE A 341 11.40 -10.56 -5.50
CA ILE A 341 11.66 -9.85 -6.75
C ILE A 341 12.73 -8.77 -6.55
N VAL A 342 12.55 -7.94 -5.53
CA VAL A 342 13.46 -6.82 -5.25
C VAL A 342 14.84 -7.32 -4.84
N ALA A 343 14.93 -8.36 -4.01
CA ALA A 343 16.20 -8.98 -3.61
C ALA A 343 16.96 -9.54 -4.82
N SER A 344 16.25 -10.18 -5.76
CA SER A 344 16.84 -10.84 -6.92
C SER A 344 17.56 -9.88 -7.89
N LEU A 345 17.04 -8.65 -8.05
CA LEU A 345 17.54 -7.66 -9.01
C LEU A 345 18.66 -6.77 -8.43
N PRO A 346 19.70 -6.39 -9.21
CA PRO A 346 20.79 -5.53 -8.74
C PRO A 346 20.42 -4.03 -8.72
N ILE A 347 19.32 -3.68 -8.04
CA ILE A 347 18.87 -2.29 -7.83
C ILE A 347 19.84 -1.58 -6.88
N ASN A 348 20.22 -0.35 -7.21
CA ASN A 348 21.04 0.54 -6.38
C ASN A 348 20.62 2.01 -6.56
N ASN A 349 21.20 2.90 -5.77
CA ASN A 349 20.80 4.31 -5.69
C ASN A 349 20.91 5.11 -7.00
N SER A 350 21.69 4.65 -7.98
CA SER A 350 21.89 5.33 -9.27
C SER A 350 20.92 4.89 -10.37
N LYS A 351 20.05 3.92 -10.09
CA LYS A 351 19.25 3.20 -11.10
C LYS A 351 17.79 3.59 -11.02
N ARG A 352 17.15 3.83 -12.17
CA ARG A 352 15.73 4.20 -12.25
C ARG A 352 14.85 2.96 -12.19
N VAL A 353 13.88 2.97 -11.28
CA VAL A 353 12.94 1.88 -10.99
C VAL A 353 11.51 2.36 -11.23
N LEU A 354 10.74 1.60 -11.98
CA LEU A 354 9.32 1.86 -12.23
C LEU A 354 8.46 0.66 -11.83
N ASP A 355 7.33 0.94 -11.18
CA ASP A 355 6.21 0.01 -11.07
C ASP A 355 5.03 0.56 -11.88
N THR A 356 4.66 -0.13 -12.97
CA THR A 356 3.60 0.29 -13.88
C THR A 356 2.19 0.05 -13.34
N SER A 357 2.05 -0.64 -12.21
CA SER A 357 0.78 -0.96 -11.56
C SER A 357 0.99 -1.05 -10.05
N CYS A 358 1.35 0.10 -9.45
CA CYS A 358 2.00 0.11 -8.14
C CYS A 358 1.09 -0.19 -6.96
N GLY A 359 -0.24 -0.14 -7.13
CA GLY A 359 -1.17 -0.30 -6.01
C GLY A 359 -0.83 0.68 -4.89
N SER A 360 -0.74 0.19 -3.65
CA SER A 360 -0.34 0.96 -2.46
C SER A 360 1.17 1.26 -2.35
N GLY A 361 1.95 0.96 -3.39
CA GLY A 361 3.39 1.26 -3.44
C GLY A 361 4.30 0.17 -2.85
N GLY A 362 3.81 -1.05 -2.66
CA GLY A 362 4.56 -2.13 -2.02
C GLY A 362 5.91 -2.44 -2.68
N PHE A 363 5.99 -2.52 -4.01
CA PHE A 363 7.27 -2.72 -4.69
C PHE A 363 8.22 -1.51 -4.55
N LEU A 364 7.66 -0.30 -4.61
CA LEU A 364 8.44 0.94 -4.50
C LEU A 364 9.09 1.04 -3.12
N LEU A 365 8.31 0.79 -2.07
CA LEU A 365 8.82 0.80 -0.71
C LEU A 365 9.95 -0.22 -0.51
N TYR A 366 9.77 -1.45 -1.01
CA TYR A 366 10.79 -2.48 -0.85
C TYR A 366 12.06 -2.19 -1.65
N ALA A 367 11.93 -1.55 -2.82
CA ALA A 367 13.08 -1.04 -3.56
C ALA A 367 13.82 0.06 -2.79
N LEU A 368 13.08 0.96 -2.13
CA LEU A 368 13.64 1.97 -1.24
C LEU A 368 14.37 1.36 -0.04
N ASP A 369 13.75 0.38 0.63
CA ASP A 369 14.34 -0.32 1.77
C ASP A 369 15.61 -1.06 1.39
N LYS A 370 15.66 -1.68 0.21
CA LYS A 370 16.90 -2.29 -0.30
C LYS A 370 18.02 -1.27 -0.47
N VAL A 371 17.74 -0.07 -0.97
CA VAL A 371 18.75 0.99 -1.11
C VAL A 371 19.16 1.58 0.25
N ARG A 372 18.26 1.60 1.24
CA ARG A 372 18.60 1.95 2.62
C ARG A 372 19.52 0.93 3.28
N GLU A 373 19.25 -0.36 3.08
CA GLU A 373 20.11 -1.43 3.56
C GLU A 373 21.51 -1.29 2.95
N GLN A 374 21.61 -1.00 1.65
CA GLN A 374 22.89 -0.68 1.01
C GLN A 374 23.56 0.55 1.62
N ALA A 375 22.82 1.61 1.94
CA ALA A 375 23.38 2.78 2.61
C ALA A 375 23.99 2.43 3.98
N ASN A 376 23.41 1.49 4.73
CA ASN A 376 23.97 0.99 5.99
C ASN A 376 25.31 0.25 5.81
N GLU A 377 25.56 -0.33 4.63
CA GLU A 377 26.83 -0.99 4.31
C GLU A 377 27.93 0.02 3.95
N PHE A 378 27.56 1.18 3.40
CA PHE A 378 28.50 2.21 2.94
C PHE A 378 28.81 3.29 3.98
N TYR A 379 27.86 3.60 4.87
CA TYR A 379 27.96 4.74 5.79
C TYR A 379 27.63 4.32 7.22
N ASP A 380 28.43 4.83 8.17
CA ASP A 380 28.10 4.70 9.59
C ASP A 380 26.93 5.64 9.92
N LYS A 381 25.75 5.09 10.22
CA LYS A 381 24.52 5.85 10.45
C LYS A 381 24.67 6.95 11.51
N ASP A 382 25.50 6.73 12.53
CA ASP A 382 25.66 7.66 13.65
C ASP A 382 26.69 8.77 13.34
N LYS A 383 27.67 8.50 12.48
CA LYS A 383 28.74 9.46 12.14
C LYS A 383 28.51 10.19 10.82
N GLU A 384 27.88 9.51 9.87
CA GLU A 384 27.70 9.92 8.47
C GLU A 384 26.21 10.02 8.11
N GLU A 385 25.37 10.40 9.09
CA GLU A 385 23.91 10.49 8.97
C GLU A 385 23.44 11.25 7.72
N LYS A 386 24.12 12.36 7.37
CA LYS A 386 23.75 13.18 6.20
C LYS A 386 24.00 12.48 4.88
N ASP A 387 25.14 11.79 4.74
CA ASP A 387 25.51 11.08 3.51
C ASP A 387 24.69 9.79 3.37
N HIS A 388 24.44 9.10 4.49
CA HIS A 388 23.48 8.00 4.57
C HIS A 388 22.09 8.44 4.10
N TYR A 389 21.55 9.51 4.68
CA TYR A 389 20.25 10.06 4.32
C TYR A 389 20.19 10.43 2.85
N LYS A 390 21.19 11.17 2.36
CA LYS A 390 21.25 11.59 0.96
C LYS A 390 21.32 10.40 0.01
N HIS A 391 22.05 9.33 0.35
CA HIS A 391 22.21 8.16 -0.51
C HIS A 391 20.87 7.53 -0.89
N TRP A 392 20.00 7.27 0.10
CA TRP A 392 18.70 6.66 -0.16
C TRP A 392 17.63 7.70 -0.51
N HIS A 393 17.70 8.93 0.03
CA HIS A 393 16.72 9.97 -0.25
C HIS A 393 16.84 10.49 -1.68
N ASP A 394 18.05 10.66 -2.24
CA ASP A 394 18.20 11.03 -3.65
C ASP A 394 17.67 9.94 -4.58
N PHE A 395 17.84 8.66 -4.22
CA PHE A 395 17.24 7.55 -4.96
C PHE A 395 15.73 7.60 -4.90
N ALA A 396 15.18 7.78 -3.70
CA ALA A 396 13.75 7.93 -3.50
C ALA A 396 13.22 9.07 -4.38
N GLU A 397 13.87 10.25 -4.31
CA GLU A 397 13.46 11.52 -4.93
C GLU A 397 13.58 11.54 -6.48
N LYS A 398 14.54 10.83 -7.05
CA LYS A 398 14.89 10.99 -8.48
C LYS A 398 14.77 9.72 -9.30
N ASN A 399 14.74 8.57 -8.65
CA ASN A 399 14.93 7.28 -9.30
C ASN A 399 13.80 6.27 -9.03
N LEU A 400 12.78 6.62 -8.24
CA LEU A 400 11.68 5.72 -7.92
C LEU A 400 10.33 6.24 -8.44
N PHE A 401 9.63 5.43 -9.24
CA PHE A 401 8.45 5.85 -10.01
C PHE A 401 7.33 4.82 -9.95
N GLY A 402 6.08 5.29 -9.93
CA GLY A 402 4.89 4.44 -9.85
C GLY A 402 3.73 4.95 -10.72
N ILE A 403 2.95 4.02 -11.27
CA ILE A 403 1.70 4.33 -11.97
C ILE A 403 0.58 3.50 -11.36
N GLU A 404 -0.52 4.15 -11.01
CA GLU A 404 -1.72 3.48 -10.52
C GLU A 404 -2.96 4.11 -11.18
N ILE A 405 -3.87 3.29 -11.68
CA ILE A 405 -5.04 3.76 -12.43
C ILE A 405 -6.11 4.37 -11.51
N ASN A 406 -6.23 3.86 -10.29
CA ASN A 406 -7.18 4.35 -9.31
C ASN A 406 -6.60 5.52 -8.52
N ASP A 407 -7.22 6.70 -8.63
CA ASP A 407 -6.73 7.92 -7.97
C ASP A 407 -6.63 7.75 -6.44
N GLN A 408 -7.56 7.05 -5.79
CA GLN A 408 -7.52 6.82 -4.34
C GLN A 408 -6.36 5.91 -3.92
N ILE A 409 -6.10 4.84 -4.68
CA ILE A 409 -4.99 3.92 -4.39
C ILE A 409 -3.65 4.60 -4.69
N ALA A 410 -3.57 5.37 -5.77
CA ALA A 410 -2.41 6.20 -6.07
C ALA A 410 -2.10 7.20 -4.93
N ARG A 411 -3.13 7.83 -4.35
CA ARG A 411 -2.97 8.68 -3.15
C ARG A 411 -2.44 7.90 -1.96
N THR A 412 -2.96 6.69 -1.75
CA THR A 412 -2.49 5.81 -0.68
C THR A 412 -1.00 5.46 -0.86
N ALA A 413 -0.57 5.14 -2.08
CA ALA A 413 0.84 4.93 -2.38
C ALA A 413 1.69 6.18 -2.10
N LYS A 414 1.24 7.36 -2.52
CA LYS A 414 1.92 8.62 -2.20
C LYS A 414 2.04 8.84 -0.69
N MET A 415 0.97 8.60 0.06
CA MET A 415 0.98 8.70 1.52
C MET A 415 1.92 7.68 2.16
N ASN A 416 1.91 6.44 1.68
CA ASN A 416 2.83 5.40 2.13
C ASN A 416 4.29 5.86 1.92
N MET A 417 4.59 6.40 0.74
CA MET A 417 5.88 6.96 0.40
C MET A 417 6.27 8.15 1.32
N ILE A 418 5.36 9.11 1.55
CA ILE A 418 5.58 10.29 2.43
C ILE A 418 5.88 9.88 3.87
N ILE A 419 5.16 8.89 4.39
CA ILE A 419 5.35 8.37 5.75
C ILE A 419 6.75 7.77 5.90
N HIS A 420 7.27 7.15 4.83
CA HIS A 420 8.63 6.67 4.77
C HIS A 420 9.65 7.76 4.37
N ASP A 421 9.35 9.05 4.56
CA ASP A 421 10.24 10.19 4.31
C ASP A 421 10.95 10.16 2.94
N ASP A 422 10.27 9.66 1.93
CA ASP A 422 10.81 9.55 0.58
C ASP A 422 10.83 10.91 -0.16
N GLY A 423 9.92 11.81 0.21
CA GLY A 423 9.79 13.12 -0.43
C GLY A 423 8.75 13.22 -1.57
N HIS A 424 7.76 12.32 -1.65
CA HIS A 424 6.50 12.36 -2.44
C HIS A 424 6.53 11.71 -3.85
N THR A 425 7.44 10.79 -4.11
CA THR A 425 8.34 11.09 -5.21
C THR A 425 7.79 11.11 -6.64
N ASN A 426 7.34 10.01 -7.23
CA ASN A 426 6.90 10.05 -8.64
C ASN A 426 5.80 9.02 -8.87
N VAL A 427 4.75 9.05 -8.05
CA VAL A 427 3.55 8.23 -8.26
C VAL A 427 2.51 9.04 -9.01
N ILE A 428 1.96 8.51 -10.11
CA ILE A 428 0.92 9.19 -10.88
C ILE A 428 -0.38 8.39 -10.94
N ALA A 429 -1.49 9.10 -10.90
CA ALA A 429 -2.83 8.52 -11.05
C ALA A 429 -3.23 8.51 -12.53
N ALA A 430 -2.90 7.42 -13.24
CA ALA A 430 -3.13 7.29 -14.67
C ALA A 430 -3.24 5.83 -15.13
N ASP A 431 -3.87 5.62 -16.28
CA ASP A 431 -3.88 4.32 -16.96
C ASP A 431 -2.46 4.01 -17.48
N GLY A 432 -1.81 3.00 -16.91
CA GLY A 432 -0.41 2.63 -17.21
C GLY A 432 -0.15 2.19 -18.65
N LEU A 433 -1.21 1.90 -19.43
CA LEU A 433 -1.13 1.58 -20.85
C LEU A 433 -1.20 2.82 -21.78
N LEU A 434 -1.31 4.03 -21.22
CA LEU A 434 -1.21 5.27 -22.01
C LEU A 434 0.21 5.48 -22.52
N SER A 435 0.34 6.26 -23.60
CA SER A 435 1.64 6.66 -24.09
C SER A 435 2.40 7.51 -23.06
N ASP A 436 3.73 7.49 -23.14
CA ASP A 436 4.61 8.34 -22.34
C ASP A 436 4.23 9.84 -22.49
N GLU A 437 3.92 10.30 -23.70
CA GLU A 437 3.45 11.66 -23.96
C GLU A 437 2.15 11.98 -23.22
N GLU A 438 1.15 11.10 -23.27
CA GLU A 438 -0.10 11.28 -22.56
C GLU A 438 0.08 11.26 -21.03
N LEU A 439 0.94 10.38 -20.52
CA LEU A 439 1.26 10.30 -19.10
C LEU A 439 1.93 11.59 -18.61
N ARG A 440 2.93 12.10 -19.35
CA ARG A 440 3.58 13.38 -19.04
C ARG A 440 2.61 14.56 -19.11
N ASN A 441 1.72 14.57 -20.09
CA ASN A 441 0.74 15.64 -20.25
C ASN A 441 -0.32 15.64 -19.13
N LYS A 442 -0.79 14.46 -18.71
CA LYS A 442 -1.80 14.33 -17.64
C LYS A 442 -1.25 14.59 -16.25
N SER A 443 -0.08 14.02 -15.94
CA SER A 443 0.55 14.15 -14.62
C SER A 443 1.33 15.47 -14.46
N LYS A 444 1.78 16.08 -15.58
CA LYS A 444 2.78 17.16 -15.60
C LYS A 444 4.16 16.73 -15.10
N ASN A 445 4.34 15.44 -14.79
CA ASN A 445 5.63 14.85 -14.48
C ASN A 445 6.30 14.44 -15.79
N LYS A 446 7.43 15.06 -16.13
CA LYS A 446 8.12 14.85 -17.40
C LYS A 446 9.03 13.61 -17.42
N GLU A 447 9.21 12.96 -16.27
CA GLU A 447 10.15 11.87 -16.09
C GLU A 447 9.62 10.50 -16.55
N PHE A 448 8.31 10.40 -16.85
CA PHE A 448 7.72 9.22 -17.47
C PHE A 448 8.01 9.22 -18.98
N GLU A 449 9.24 8.89 -19.34
CA GLU A 449 9.70 8.82 -20.73
C GLU A 449 10.11 7.38 -21.07
N TYR A 450 9.85 6.97 -22.32
CA TYR A 450 10.29 5.67 -22.82
C TYR A 450 11.82 5.56 -22.85
N ASP A 451 12.32 4.33 -22.79
CA ASP A 451 13.75 4.01 -22.79
C ASP A 451 14.56 4.69 -21.66
N THR A 452 13.95 5.01 -20.51
CA THR A 452 14.64 5.68 -19.39
C THR A 452 14.77 4.85 -18.11
N PHE A 453 14.04 3.74 -17.96
CA PHE A 453 14.05 2.94 -16.72
C PHE A 453 15.03 1.76 -16.80
N ASP A 454 15.85 1.56 -15.76
CA ASP A 454 16.76 0.42 -15.67
C ASP A 454 16.04 -0.85 -15.21
N PHE A 455 15.07 -0.69 -14.29
CA PHE A 455 14.32 -1.78 -13.70
C PHE A 455 12.83 -1.49 -13.73
N ILE A 456 12.04 -2.50 -14.10
CA ILE A 456 10.61 -2.50 -13.89
C ILE A 456 10.24 -3.69 -13.01
N ILE A 457 9.57 -3.41 -11.89
CA ILE A 457 9.07 -4.40 -10.93
C ILE A 457 7.57 -4.18 -10.78
N THR A 458 6.74 -5.11 -11.25
CA THR A 458 5.30 -4.83 -11.39
C THR A 458 4.45 -6.09 -11.26
N ASN A 459 3.22 -5.90 -10.77
CA ASN A 459 2.16 -6.92 -10.78
C ASN A 459 0.89 -6.33 -11.42
N PRO A 460 0.77 -6.36 -12.76
CA PRO A 460 -0.38 -5.79 -13.46
C PRO A 460 -1.69 -6.54 -13.16
N PRO A 461 -2.86 -5.92 -13.34
CA PRO A 461 -4.15 -6.56 -13.10
C PRO A 461 -4.35 -7.77 -14.01
N PHE A 462 -4.81 -8.90 -13.43
CA PHE A 462 -5.08 -10.14 -14.15
C PHE A 462 -6.51 -10.20 -14.70
N GLY A 463 -6.66 -10.77 -15.90
CA GLY A 463 -7.97 -11.18 -16.44
C GLY A 463 -8.88 -10.03 -16.86
N SER A 464 -8.42 -8.77 -16.76
CA SER A 464 -9.11 -7.64 -17.35
C SER A 464 -8.89 -7.64 -18.85
N ILE A 465 -9.96 -7.39 -19.62
CA ILE A 465 -9.92 -7.43 -21.08
C ILE A 465 -10.16 -6.02 -21.60
N ILE A 466 -9.22 -5.50 -22.37
CA ILE A 466 -9.38 -4.24 -23.09
C ILE A 466 -10.06 -4.53 -24.43
N LYS A 467 -11.21 -3.90 -24.67
CA LYS A 467 -11.89 -3.94 -25.97
C LYS A 467 -11.48 -2.75 -26.82
N GLN A 468 -11.34 -2.98 -28.12
CA GLN A 468 -10.99 -1.92 -29.07
C GLN A 468 -12.01 -0.77 -29.08
N THR A 469 -13.28 -1.08 -28.84
CA THR A 469 -14.38 -0.10 -28.78
C THR A 469 -14.32 0.81 -27.56
N GLU A 470 -13.61 0.42 -26.50
CA GLU A 470 -13.56 1.14 -25.23
C GLU A 470 -12.30 2.00 -25.10
N LYS A 471 -11.16 1.53 -25.63
CA LYS A 471 -9.86 2.22 -25.56
C LYS A 471 -9.18 2.24 -26.93
N ALA A 472 -9.00 3.44 -27.47
CA ALA A 472 -8.49 3.62 -28.83
C ALA A 472 -7.01 3.23 -28.98
N TYR A 473 -6.20 3.18 -27.92
CA TYR A 473 -4.75 2.96 -28.03
C TYR A 473 -4.33 1.53 -28.40
N MET A 474 -5.24 0.55 -28.50
CA MET A 474 -4.84 -0.84 -28.78
C MET A 474 -4.08 -1.02 -30.11
N HIS A 475 -4.32 -0.14 -31.09
CA HIS A 475 -3.59 -0.12 -32.37
C HIS A 475 -2.10 0.25 -32.23
N GLN A 476 -1.71 0.86 -31.12
CA GLN A 476 -0.34 1.28 -30.80
C GLN A 476 0.50 0.13 -30.21
N TYR A 477 -0.13 -1.02 -29.95
CA TYR A 477 0.51 -2.20 -29.38
C TYR A 477 0.57 -3.32 -30.42
N SER A 478 1.76 -3.89 -30.61
CA SER A 478 1.97 -5.07 -31.45
C SER A 478 1.18 -6.27 -30.93
N PHE A 479 1.11 -6.46 -29.61
CA PHE A 479 0.27 -7.50 -29.02
C PHE A 479 -1.24 -7.24 -29.15
N GLY A 480 -1.65 -6.00 -29.46
CA GLY A 480 -3.03 -5.68 -29.81
C GLY A 480 -3.42 -6.10 -31.23
N LYS A 481 -2.45 -6.52 -32.05
CA LYS A 481 -2.66 -6.95 -33.44
C LYS A 481 -2.70 -8.48 -33.52
N LYS A 482 -3.42 -9.02 -34.49
CA LYS A 482 -3.33 -10.44 -34.86
C LYS A 482 -2.02 -10.62 -35.62
N GLU A 483 -1.18 -11.54 -35.13
CA GLU A 483 0.01 -11.95 -35.87
C GLU A 483 -0.41 -12.46 -37.25
N LEU A 484 0.32 -12.02 -38.29
CA LEU A 484 0.13 -12.54 -39.63
C LEU A 484 0.48 -14.02 -39.64
N ASP A 485 -0.52 -14.86 -39.93
CA ASP A 485 -0.30 -16.29 -40.15
C ASP A 485 0.62 -16.44 -41.38
N TRP A 486 1.87 -16.83 -41.13
CA TRP A 486 2.86 -17.06 -42.18
C TRP A 486 2.47 -18.22 -43.09
N LEU A 487 1.52 -19.08 -42.67
CA LEU A 487 0.91 -20.14 -43.47
C LEU A 487 -0.44 -19.71 -44.08
N SER A 488 -0.68 -18.41 -44.22
CA SER A 488 -1.84 -17.87 -44.92
C SER A 488 -1.62 -17.86 -46.43
N THR A 489 -2.57 -18.42 -47.18
CA THR A 489 -2.57 -18.42 -48.65
C THR A 489 -3.26 -17.20 -49.26
N ASN A 490 -3.93 -16.38 -48.44
CA ASN A 490 -4.84 -15.35 -48.92
C ASN A 490 -4.16 -13.99 -49.20
N GLY A 491 -2.82 -13.95 -49.16
CA GLY A 491 -2.01 -12.77 -49.51
C GLY A 491 -2.33 -11.50 -48.71
N THR A 492 -3.10 -11.62 -47.62
CA THR A 492 -3.63 -10.47 -46.89
C THR A 492 -2.54 -9.95 -45.97
N THR A 493 -1.83 -8.92 -46.40
CA THR A 493 -0.81 -8.21 -45.61
C THR A 493 -1.39 -7.14 -44.68
N LYS A 494 -2.72 -7.03 -44.62
CA LYS A 494 -3.39 -6.04 -43.78
C LYS A 494 -3.26 -6.43 -42.31
N GLU A 495 -2.72 -5.53 -41.51
CA GLU A 495 -2.73 -5.64 -40.06
C GLU A 495 -4.18 -5.69 -39.56
N ILE A 496 -4.54 -6.75 -38.85
CA ILE A 496 -5.87 -6.90 -38.24
C ILE A 496 -5.72 -6.64 -36.76
N ILE A 497 -6.38 -5.61 -36.25
CA ILE A 497 -6.42 -5.34 -34.81
C ILE A 497 -7.36 -6.36 -34.15
N ARG A 498 -6.99 -6.88 -32.99
CA ARG A 498 -7.84 -7.79 -32.21
C ARG A 498 -9.02 -7.01 -31.63
N ASP A 499 -10.19 -7.65 -31.58
CA ASP A 499 -11.38 -7.06 -30.95
C ASP A 499 -11.16 -6.80 -29.45
N SER A 500 -10.35 -7.66 -28.83
CA SER A 500 -9.97 -7.56 -27.43
C SER A 500 -8.62 -8.22 -27.11
N GLN A 501 -8.00 -7.79 -26.02
CA GLN A 501 -6.74 -8.34 -25.50
C GLN A 501 -6.70 -8.26 -23.97
N SER A 502 -6.07 -9.24 -23.32
CA SER A 502 -5.84 -9.22 -21.87
C SER A 502 -4.86 -8.11 -21.49
N THR A 503 -5.13 -7.40 -20.40
CA THR A 503 -4.31 -6.29 -19.92
C THR A 503 -2.87 -6.70 -19.65
N GLU A 504 -2.67 -7.83 -18.99
CA GLU A 504 -1.35 -8.34 -18.62
C GLU A 504 -0.42 -8.59 -19.82
N ILE A 505 -0.98 -8.89 -21.01
CA ILE A 505 -0.22 -9.06 -22.25
C ILE A 505 0.25 -7.69 -22.78
N LEU A 506 -0.60 -6.67 -22.72
CA LEU A 506 -0.25 -5.31 -23.16
C LEU A 506 0.82 -4.70 -22.25
N PHE A 507 0.77 -4.98 -20.94
CA PHE A 507 1.78 -4.53 -19.99
C PHE A 507 3.18 -5.09 -20.29
N LEU A 508 3.31 -6.32 -20.83
CA LEU A 508 4.63 -6.86 -21.25
C LEU A 508 5.30 -5.99 -22.32
N GLU A 509 4.52 -5.48 -23.28
CA GLU A 509 5.02 -4.56 -24.31
C GLU A 509 5.18 -3.13 -23.78
N GLN A 510 4.29 -2.68 -22.88
CA GLN A 510 4.43 -1.35 -22.29
C GLN A 510 5.69 -1.23 -21.44
N CYS A 511 5.97 -2.26 -20.63
CA CYS A 511 7.23 -2.35 -19.88
C CYS A 511 8.44 -2.35 -20.81
N HIS A 512 8.35 -3.02 -21.97
CA HIS A 512 9.43 -3.02 -22.96
C HIS A 512 9.73 -1.60 -23.44
N LYS A 513 8.70 -0.79 -23.71
CA LYS A 513 8.85 0.60 -24.18
C LYS A 513 9.51 1.49 -23.12
N PHE A 514 9.18 1.32 -21.84
CA PHE A 514 9.80 2.11 -20.75
C PHE A 514 11.24 1.71 -20.41
N LEU A 515 11.59 0.44 -20.58
CA LEU A 515 12.93 -0.06 -20.24
C LEU A 515 14.00 0.52 -21.16
N THR A 516 15.13 0.88 -20.58
CA THR A 516 16.40 1.07 -21.29
C THR A 516 16.85 -0.23 -21.95
N GLU A 517 17.69 -0.15 -22.99
CA GLU A 517 18.36 -1.34 -23.52
C GLU A 517 19.11 -2.06 -22.37
N GLN A 518 18.95 -3.39 -22.29
CA GLN A 518 19.49 -4.21 -21.21
C GLN A 518 18.91 -3.99 -19.81
N GLY A 519 17.91 -3.13 -19.67
CA GLY A 519 17.11 -3.03 -18.46
C GLY A 519 16.38 -4.33 -18.14
N TYR A 520 16.04 -4.53 -16.86
CA TYR A 520 15.42 -5.75 -16.36
C TYR A 520 13.93 -5.53 -16.03
N LEU A 521 13.09 -6.45 -16.48
CA LEU A 521 11.69 -6.56 -16.07
C LEU A 521 11.54 -7.76 -15.13
N ALA A 522 10.96 -7.56 -13.96
CA ALA A 522 10.39 -8.63 -13.16
C ALA A 522 8.88 -8.40 -13.04
N ILE A 523 8.11 -9.31 -13.65
CA ILE A 523 6.66 -9.18 -13.79
C ILE A 523 5.96 -10.44 -13.29
N VAL A 524 4.92 -10.25 -12.49
CA VAL A 524 4.02 -11.34 -12.10
C VAL A 524 3.01 -11.56 -13.23
N ILE A 525 2.89 -12.80 -13.69
CA ILE A 525 1.98 -13.19 -14.78
C ILE A 525 1.22 -14.48 -14.42
N PRO A 526 -0.01 -14.67 -14.96
CA PRO A 526 -0.70 -15.95 -14.86
C PRO A 526 0.02 -17.03 -15.68
N ASP A 527 0.09 -18.26 -15.15
CA ASP A 527 0.72 -19.42 -15.82
C ASP A 527 0.12 -19.70 -17.21
N GLY A 528 -1.12 -19.26 -17.46
CA GLY A 528 -1.77 -19.36 -18.76
C GLY A 528 -0.97 -18.73 -19.91
N ILE A 529 -0.24 -17.63 -19.66
CA ILE A 529 0.62 -17.00 -20.68
C ILE A 529 1.76 -17.93 -21.09
N LEU A 530 2.28 -18.72 -20.16
CA LEU A 530 3.40 -19.63 -20.38
C LEU A 530 2.95 -20.97 -20.98
N THR A 531 1.71 -21.40 -20.72
CA THR A 531 1.24 -22.77 -21.00
C THR A 531 0.21 -22.86 -22.13
N ASN A 532 -0.63 -21.83 -22.33
CA ASN A 532 -1.73 -21.90 -23.30
C ASN A 532 -1.19 -21.85 -24.75
N SER A 533 -1.57 -22.81 -25.58
CA SER A 533 -1.20 -22.87 -27.00
C SER A 533 -1.71 -21.66 -27.80
N GLY A 534 -2.89 -21.12 -27.45
CA GLY A 534 -3.45 -19.92 -28.08
C GLY A 534 -2.65 -18.63 -27.83
N LEU A 535 -1.72 -18.65 -26.87
CA LEU A 535 -0.82 -17.54 -26.54
C LEU A 535 0.62 -17.76 -27.02
N GLN A 536 0.86 -18.73 -27.93
CA GLN A 536 2.19 -18.98 -28.49
C GLN A 536 2.79 -17.73 -29.14
N TYR A 537 1.98 -16.91 -29.82
CA TYR A 537 2.44 -15.64 -30.40
C TYR A 537 3.04 -14.68 -29.36
N VAL A 538 2.52 -14.67 -28.13
CA VAL A 538 3.07 -13.84 -27.04
C VAL A 538 4.47 -14.32 -26.71
N ARG A 539 4.66 -15.63 -26.52
CA ARG A 539 5.96 -16.23 -26.22
C ARG A 539 6.97 -16.01 -27.35
N ASP A 540 6.55 -16.20 -28.60
CA ASP A 540 7.42 -16.00 -29.76
C ASP A 540 7.89 -14.54 -29.88
N ASN A 541 7.04 -13.56 -29.58
CA ASN A 541 7.44 -12.14 -29.56
C ASN A 541 8.27 -11.79 -28.32
N LEU A 542 8.00 -12.39 -27.16
CA LEU A 542 8.83 -12.18 -25.97
C LEU A 542 10.28 -12.58 -26.22
N GLU A 543 10.53 -13.67 -26.93
CA GLU A 543 11.88 -14.08 -27.38
C GLU A 543 12.54 -13.05 -28.34
N GLU A 544 11.77 -12.23 -29.05
CA GLU A 544 12.31 -11.17 -29.94
C GLU A 544 12.65 -9.90 -29.15
N LEU A 545 11.81 -9.56 -28.17
CA LEU A 545 11.94 -8.35 -27.37
C LEU A 545 12.93 -8.50 -26.21
N TYR A 546 13.03 -9.72 -25.66
CA TYR A 546 13.72 -9.97 -24.40
C TYR A 546 14.57 -11.22 -24.42
N ARG A 547 15.68 -11.13 -23.69
CA ARG A 547 16.35 -12.30 -23.12
C ARG A 547 15.53 -12.79 -21.94
N ILE A 548 15.07 -14.04 -21.97
CA ILE A 548 14.43 -14.67 -20.82
C ILE A 548 15.52 -15.02 -19.79
N VAL A 549 15.46 -14.40 -18.61
CA VAL A 549 16.45 -14.60 -17.55
C VAL A 549 16.01 -15.70 -16.61
N ALA A 550 14.77 -15.63 -16.14
CA ALA A 550 14.24 -16.62 -15.21
C ALA A 550 12.73 -16.78 -15.29
N VAL A 551 12.26 -18.00 -15.00
CA VAL A 551 10.86 -18.28 -14.73
C VAL A 551 10.77 -18.95 -13.36
N VAL A 552 10.12 -18.29 -12.41
CA VAL A 552 9.91 -18.84 -11.07
C VAL A 552 8.42 -19.05 -10.84
N SER A 553 8.01 -20.32 -10.78
CA SER A 553 6.62 -20.69 -10.56
C SER A 553 6.27 -20.59 -9.07
N MET A 554 5.14 -19.95 -8.76
CA MET A 554 4.65 -19.81 -7.38
C MET A 554 3.62 -20.91 -7.06
N PRO A 555 3.40 -21.21 -5.76
CA PRO A 555 2.31 -22.08 -5.34
C PRO A 555 0.96 -21.51 -5.79
N GLN A 556 0.00 -22.37 -6.08
CA GLN A 556 -1.37 -21.92 -6.42
C GLN A 556 -2.01 -21.12 -5.26
N THR A 557 -1.60 -21.40 -4.02
CA THR A 557 -2.06 -20.73 -2.81
C THR A 557 -1.49 -19.32 -2.63
N ALA A 558 -0.49 -18.93 -3.44
CA ALA A 558 0.28 -17.71 -3.26
C ALA A 558 -0.62 -16.46 -3.20
N PHE A 559 -1.58 -16.36 -4.11
CA PHE A 559 -2.53 -15.24 -4.16
C PHE A 559 -3.91 -15.62 -3.59
N THR A 560 -4.08 -16.81 -3.03
CA THR A 560 -5.39 -17.28 -2.52
C THR A 560 -5.82 -16.49 -1.28
N LYS A 561 -4.87 -16.17 -0.39
CA LYS A 561 -5.12 -15.25 0.75
C LYS A 561 -5.54 -13.85 0.28
N THR A 562 -5.07 -13.47 -0.90
CA THR A 562 -5.43 -12.23 -1.58
C THR A 562 -6.50 -12.52 -2.64
N GLY A 563 -7.44 -13.43 -2.35
CA GLY A 563 -8.66 -13.70 -3.12
C GLY A 563 -8.55 -14.15 -4.58
N ALA A 564 -7.34 -14.48 -5.06
CA ALA A 564 -7.13 -15.00 -6.42
C ALA A 564 -6.58 -16.43 -6.37
N GLY A 565 -7.32 -17.38 -6.94
CA GLY A 565 -6.92 -18.80 -7.03
C GLY A 565 -6.13 -19.16 -8.30
N VAL A 566 -5.70 -18.16 -9.07
CA VAL A 566 -4.97 -18.34 -10.32
C VAL A 566 -3.52 -18.68 -10.01
N LYS A 567 -3.02 -19.77 -10.60
CA LYS A 567 -1.59 -20.11 -10.52
C LYS A 567 -0.79 -19.09 -11.33
N SER A 568 0.23 -18.53 -10.69
CA SER A 568 1.03 -17.43 -11.24
C SER A 568 2.52 -17.74 -11.15
N SER A 569 3.28 -17.09 -12.02
CA SER A 569 4.73 -17.16 -12.06
C SER A 569 5.32 -15.74 -12.10
N VAL A 570 6.55 -15.61 -11.62
CA VAL A 570 7.34 -14.39 -11.79
C VAL A 570 8.31 -14.61 -12.95
N LEU A 571 8.21 -13.74 -13.95
CA LEU A 571 9.07 -13.75 -15.13
C LEU A 571 10.13 -12.65 -15.00
N PHE A 572 11.40 -13.03 -15.07
CA PHE A 572 12.52 -12.09 -15.15
C PHE A 572 13.01 -12.04 -16.59
N LEU A 573 12.97 -10.85 -17.19
CA LEU A 573 13.37 -10.58 -18.57
C LEU A 573 14.42 -9.47 -18.60
N ARG A 574 15.29 -9.50 -19.61
CA ARG A 574 16.24 -8.42 -19.88
C ARG A 574 16.02 -7.92 -21.30
N LYS A 575 15.73 -6.62 -21.47
CA LYS A 575 15.44 -6.01 -22.77
C LYS A 575 16.63 -6.18 -23.71
N HIS A 576 16.37 -6.65 -24.92
CA HIS A 576 17.41 -6.74 -25.95
C HIS A 576 17.82 -5.35 -26.45
N LYS A 577 19.04 -5.24 -26.98
CA LYS A 577 19.43 -4.09 -27.80
C LYS A 577 18.64 -4.13 -29.11
N GLY A 578 18.28 -2.99 -29.69
CA GLY A 578 17.45 -2.93 -30.90
C GLY A 578 17.97 -3.81 -32.04
N LYS A 579 19.29 -3.79 -32.27
CA LYS A 579 19.96 -4.64 -33.27
C LYS A 579 19.79 -6.15 -33.03
N ALA A 580 19.74 -6.58 -31.77
CA ALA A 580 19.57 -7.99 -31.43
C ALA A 580 18.12 -8.42 -31.69
N SER A 581 17.14 -7.61 -31.29
CA SER A 581 15.72 -7.85 -31.61
C SER A 581 15.49 -7.93 -33.13
N GLU A 582 16.05 -6.99 -33.89
CA GLU A 582 15.97 -7.02 -35.36
C GLU A 582 16.63 -8.27 -35.95
N LYS A 583 17.79 -8.69 -35.42
CA LYS A 583 18.47 -9.93 -35.87
C LYS A 583 17.56 -11.14 -35.67
N ILE A 584 16.99 -11.31 -34.47
CA ILE A 584 16.12 -12.45 -34.14
C ILE A 584 14.87 -12.44 -35.03
N SER A 585 14.21 -11.29 -35.17
CA SER A 585 13.01 -11.15 -36.00
C SER A 585 13.28 -11.45 -37.48
N ASN A 586 14.42 -10.98 -38.01
CA ASN A 586 14.86 -11.27 -39.37
C ASN A 586 15.20 -12.77 -39.58
N GLN A 587 15.84 -13.41 -38.60
CA GLN A 587 16.12 -14.85 -38.63
C GLN A 587 14.83 -15.66 -38.64
N LYS A 588 13.86 -15.33 -37.77
CA LYS A 588 12.54 -15.98 -37.73
C LYS A 588 11.79 -15.81 -39.04
N THR A 589 11.74 -14.59 -39.58
CA THR A 589 11.08 -14.29 -40.86
C THR A 589 11.72 -15.07 -42.01
N LYS A 590 13.05 -15.05 -42.11
CA LYS A 590 13.79 -15.80 -43.13
C LYS A 590 13.52 -17.30 -43.04
N LEU A 591 13.47 -17.85 -41.82
CA LEU A 591 13.19 -19.27 -41.59
C LEU A 591 11.76 -19.63 -42.03
N LYS A 592 10.76 -18.84 -41.63
CA LYS A 592 9.36 -18.98 -42.07
C LYS A 592 9.28 -19.00 -43.61
N THR A 593 9.87 -18.00 -44.29
CA THR A 593 9.85 -17.93 -45.77
C THR A 593 10.56 -19.11 -46.43
N THR A 594 11.70 -19.56 -45.88
CA THR A 594 12.46 -20.69 -46.43
C THR A 594 11.66 -21.99 -46.31
N LEU A 595 11.06 -22.25 -45.14
CA LEU A 595 10.25 -23.45 -44.92
C LEU A 595 9.01 -23.51 -45.81
N MET A 596 8.32 -22.38 -46.02
CA MET A 596 7.19 -22.33 -46.96
C MET A 596 7.60 -22.73 -48.38
N LYS A 597 8.76 -22.23 -48.82
CA LYS A 597 9.28 -22.47 -50.17
C LYS A 597 9.76 -23.91 -50.33
N ASP A 598 10.57 -24.41 -49.41
CA ASP A 598 11.18 -25.73 -49.48
C ASP A 598 10.15 -26.86 -49.41
N ASN A 599 9.06 -26.64 -48.65
CA ASN A 599 7.95 -27.59 -48.55
C ASN A 599 6.83 -27.31 -49.58
N LYS A 600 7.02 -26.35 -50.50
CA LYS A 600 6.05 -25.99 -51.55
C LYS A 600 4.63 -25.80 -51.01
N PHE A 601 4.51 -25.15 -49.84
CA PHE A 601 3.24 -25.07 -49.11
C PHE A 601 2.13 -24.42 -49.95
N ILE A 602 2.41 -23.25 -50.52
CA ILE A 602 1.45 -22.48 -51.33
C ILE A 602 0.99 -23.31 -52.54
N GLU A 603 1.94 -23.89 -53.30
CA GLU A 603 1.64 -24.72 -54.47
C GLU A 603 0.77 -25.93 -54.10
N THR A 604 1.05 -26.57 -52.95
CA THR A 604 0.32 -27.74 -52.46
C THR A 604 -1.11 -27.38 -52.06
N VAL A 605 -1.29 -26.29 -51.31
CA VAL A 605 -2.63 -25.83 -50.90
C VAL A 605 -3.45 -25.36 -52.10
N GLU A 606 -2.85 -24.62 -53.05
CA GLU A 606 -3.54 -24.22 -54.29
C GLU A 606 -3.96 -25.43 -55.14
N LYS A 607 -3.13 -26.47 -55.18
CA LYS A 607 -3.47 -27.73 -55.85
C LYS A 607 -4.67 -28.40 -55.17
N TRP A 608 -4.66 -28.53 -53.84
CA TRP A 608 -5.78 -29.11 -53.10
C TRP A 608 -7.06 -28.29 -53.22
N GLU A 609 -6.96 -26.96 -53.29
CA GLU A 609 -8.11 -26.08 -53.49
C GLU A 609 -8.73 -26.31 -54.89
N LYS A 610 -7.91 -26.43 -55.94
CA LYS A 610 -8.38 -26.79 -57.29
C LYS A 610 -9.04 -28.17 -57.32
N GLU A 611 -8.43 -29.17 -56.68
CA GLU A 611 -8.99 -30.52 -56.56
C GLU A 611 -10.35 -30.51 -55.84
N LYS A 612 -10.47 -29.75 -54.75
CA LYS A 612 -11.73 -29.55 -54.02
C LYS A 612 -12.81 -28.93 -54.90
N ILE A 613 -12.50 -27.86 -55.64
CA ILE A 613 -13.46 -27.19 -56.53
C ILE A 613 -13.96 -28.16 -57.61
N VAL A 614 -13.07 -28.98 -58.18
CA VAL A 614 -13.45 -29.99 -59.18
C VAL A 614 -14.35 -31.08 -58.56
N ALA A 615 -14.02 -31.55 -57.35
CA ALA A 615 -14.82 -32.54 -56.64
C ALA A 615 -16.23 -32.02 -56.29
N ILE A 616 -16.32 -30.78 -55.80
CA ILE A 616 -17.61 -30.12 -55.52
C ILE A 616 -18.48 -30.01 -56.78
N LYS A 617 -17.89 -29.63 -57.92
CA LYS A 617 -18.63 -29.57 -59.21
C LYS A 617 -19.16 -30.93 -59.64
N LYS A 618 -18.38 -32.01 -59.46
CA LYS A 618 -18.84 -33.37 -59.78
C LYS A 618 -20.06 -33.77 -58.95
N VAL A 619 -20.03 -33.48 -57.64
CA VAL A 619 -21.17 -33.73 -56.73
C VAL A 619 -22.41 -32.93 -57.17
N GLU A 620 -22.24 -31.67 -57.58
CA GLU A 620 -23.34 -30.85 -58.12
C GLU A 620 -23.92 -31.42 -59.41
N ASP A 621 -23.06 -31.86 -60.33
CA ASP A 621 -23.47 -32.45 -61.60
C ASP A 621 -24.19 -33.78 -61.41
N GLU A 622 -23.75 -34.60 -60.45
CA GLU A 622 -24.42 -35.86 -60.08
C GLU A 622 -25.77 -35.64 -59.41
N ALA A 623 -25.87 -34.66 -58.50
CA ALA A 623 -27.14 -34.26 -57.88
C ALA A 623 -28.14 -33.73 -58.94
N LYS A 624 -27.66 -32.94 -59.90
CA LYS A 624 -28.45 -32.44 -61.03
C LYS A 624 -28.92 -33.55 -61.97
N LYS A 625 -28.10 -34.58 -62.20
CA LYS A 625 -28.47 -35.76 -62.99
C LYS A 625 -29.53 -36.61 -62.29
N LYS A 626 -29.43 -36.79 -60.96
CA LYS A 626 -30.42 -37.55 -60.17
C LYS A 626 -31.78 -36.85 -60.11
N ASN A 627 -31.81 -35.51 -60.14
CA ASN A 627 -33.03 -34.71 -60.04
C ASN A 627 -33.08 -33.58 -61.08
N PRO A 628 -33.39 -33.88 -62.36
CA PRO A 628 -33.26 -32.93 -63.48
C PRO A 628 -34.25 -31.75 -63.46
N LYS A 629 -35.37 -31.89 -62.74
CA LYS A 629 -36.45 -30.90 -62.66
C LYS A 629 -36.35 -29.97 -61.42
N SER A 630 -35.40 -30.23 -60.53
CA SER A 630 -35.23 -29.49 -59.28
C SER A 630 -34.66 -28.09 -59.50
N SER A 631 -35.08 -27.15 -58.65
CA SER A 631 -34.51 -25.80 -58.69
C SER A 631 -33.02 -25.82 -58.27
N LYS A 632 -32.26 -24.81 -58.70
CA LYS A 632 -30.84 -24.66 -58.33
C LYS A 632 -30.63 -24.65 -56.81
N LYS A 633 -31.65 -24.23 -56.05
CA LYS A 633 -31.67 -24.17 -54.58
C LYS A 633 -31.86 -25.57 -53.97
N GLU A 634 -32.76 -26.38 -54.51
CA GLU A 634 -32.99 -27.77 -54.10
C GLU A 634 -31.79 -28.69 -54.41
N ILE A 635 -31.12 -28.47 -55.55
CA ILE A 635 -29.86 -29.19 -55.88
C ILE A 635 -28.75 -28.78 -54.91
N GLY A 636 -28.69 -27.50 -54.53
CA GLY A 636 -27.79 -27.00 -53.50
C GLY A 636 -28.03 -27.63 -52.13
N GLU A 637 -29.28 -27.81 -51.72
CA GLU A 637 -29.67 -28.43 -50.45
C GLU A 637 -29.39 -29.94 -50.42
N SER A 638 -29.73 -30.66 -51.49
CA SER A 638 -29.50 -32.11 -51.59
C SER A 638 -28.02 -32.52 -51.68
N SER A 639 -27.14 -31.63 -52.15
CA SER A 639 -25.68 -31.83 -52.20
C SER A 639 -24.93 -31.20 -51.01
N LYS A 640 -25.63 -30.55 -50.09
CA LYS A 640 -25.03 -29.73 -49.02
C LYS A 640 -24.15 -30.55 -48.09
N GLU A 641 -24.59 -31.74 -47.71
CA GLU A 641 -23.86 -32.60 -46.77
C GLU A 641 -22.54 -33.11 -47.37
N GLU A 642 -22.57 -33.56 -48.63
CA GLU A 642 -21.41 -34.09 -49.34
C GLU A 642 -20.37 -32.98 -49.67
N LYS A 643 -20.85 -31.79 -50.03
CA LYS A 643 -20.01 -30.58 -50.16
C LYS A 643 -19.36 -30.21 -48.83
N GLY A 644 -20.13 -30.29 -47.73
CA GLY A 644 -19.63 -30.10 -46.38
C GLY A 644 -18.47 -31.05 -46.06
N LYS A 645 -18.66 -32.35 -46.33
CA LYS A 645 -17.61 -33.37 -46.14
C LYS A 645 -16.34 -33.09 -46.94
N LEU A 646 -16.46 -32.68 -48.21
CA LEU A 646 -15.31 -32.30 -49.04
C LEU A 646 -14.59 -31.05 -48.52
N GLN A 647 -15.34 -30.06 -48.03
CA GLN A 647 -14.76 -28.86 -47.42
C GLN A 647 -14.04 -29.18 -46.10
N THR A 648 -14.62 -30.04 -45.26
CA THR A 648 -13.97 -30.53 -44.03
C THR A 648 -12.69 -31.30 -44.35
N ALA A 649 -12.74 -32.27 -45.27
CA ALA A 649 -11.56 -33.05 -45.66
C ALA A 649 -10.42 -32.20 -46.25
N PHE A 650 -10.75 -31.15 -47.01
CA PHE A 650 -9.77 -30.17 -47.46
C PHE A 650 -9.16 -29.39 -46.28
N THR A 651 -10.01 -28.91 -45.37
CA THR A 651 -9.59 -28.14 -44.19
C THR A 651 -8.66 -28.98 -43.30
N ASP A 652 -8.99 -30.25 -43.09
CA ASP A 652 -8.19 -31.20 -42.30
C ASP A 652 -6.82 -31.44 -42.95
N LYS A 653 -6.75 -31.64 -44.27
CA LYS A 653 -5.47 -31.78 -45.00
C LYS A 653 -4.58 -30.55 -44.87
N VAL A 654 -5.18 -29.35 -45.00
CA VAL A 654 -4.44 -28.09 -44.85
C VAL A 654 -3.95 -27.91 -43.43
N ASN A 655 -4.78 -28.22 -42.42
CA ASN A 655 -4.40 -28.13 -41.02
C ASN A 655 -3.26 -29.09 -40.66
N LEU A 656 -3.32 -30.33 -41.15
CA LEU A 656 -2.26 -31.33 -40.91
C LEU A 656 -0.92 -30.90 -41.53
N LEU A 657 -0.93 -30.33 -42.73
CA LEU A 657 0.27 -29.75 -43.34
C LEU A 657 0.79 -28.53 -42.57
N ARG A 658 -0.11 -27.71 -42.02
CA ARG A 658 0.25 -26.57 -41.18
C ARG A 658 0.90 -27.01 -39.87
N GLU A 659 0.37 -28.04 -39.22
CA GLU A 659 0.94 -28.63 -38.01
C GLU A 659 2.35 -29.18 -38.28
N GLU A 660 2.53 -29.93 -39.38
CA GLU A 660 3.84 -30.44 -39.79
C GLU A 660 4.86 -29.30 -40.01
N LEU A 661 4.44 -28.22 -40.66
CA LEU A 661 5.30 -27.04 -40.88
C LEU A 661 5.59 -26.26 -39.61
N ALA A 662 4.64 -26.19 -38.68
CA ALA A 662 4.84 -25.57 -37.37
C ALA A 662 5.87 -26.35 -36.54
N GLU A 663 5.81 -27.69 -36.56
CA GLU A 663 6.81 -28.55 -35.92
C GLU A 663 8.20 -28.39 -36.55
N LYS A 664 8.30 -28.40 -37.89
CA LYS A 664 9.56 -28.14 -38.60
C LYS A 664 10.12 -26.76 -38.29
N TYR A 665 9.26 -25.75 -38.20
CA TYR A 665 9.65 -24.41 -37.80
C TYR A 665 10.22 -24.39 -36.39
N LEU A 666 9.56 -25.05 -35.43
CA LEU A 666 10.03 -25.12 -34.05
C LEU A 666 11.42 -25.78 -33.94
N ALA A 667 11.61 -26.91 -34.63
CA ALA A 667 12.89 -27.62 -34.66
C ALA A 667 14.01 -26.77 -35.31
N ALA A 668 13.72 -26.10 -36.43
CA ALA A 668 14.71 -25.25 -37.09
C ALA A 668 14.98 -23.95 -36.32
N LYS A 669 13.98 -23.40 -35.62
CA LYS A 669 14.12 -22.23 -34.75
C LYS A 669 15.17 -22.49 -33.67
N GLN A 670 15.12 -23.66 -33.05
CA GLN A 670 16.09 -24.09 -32.02
C GLN A 670 17.53 -24.19 -32.53
N GLN A 671 17.74 -24.41 -33.83
CA GLN A 671 19.09 -24.50 -34.42
C GLN A 671 19.64 -23.14 -34.88
N VAL A 672 18.76 -22.19 -35.21
CA VAL A 672 19.14 -20.90 -35.79
C VAL A 672 19.28 -19.81 -34.74
N LEU A 673 18.44 -19.84 -33.70
CA LEU A 673 18.51 -18.88 -32.61
C LEU A 673 19.64 -19.25 -31.65
N ASP A 674 20.27 -18.22 -31.08
CA ASP A 674 21.36 -18.40 -30.12
C ASP A 674 20.81 -19.06 -28.84
N ASP A 675 21.43 -20.16 -28.40
CA ASP A 675 21.06 -20.85 -27.15
C ASP A 675 21.63 -20.11 -25.94
N TYR A 676 20.85 -20.05 -24.85
CA TYR A 676 21.26 -19.41 -23.61
C TYR A 676 20.59 -20.07 -22.40
N PRO A 677 21.28 -20.13 -21.25
CA PRO A 677 20.70 -20.70 -20.05
C PRO A 677 19.56 -19.82 -19.52
N ILE A 678 18.49 -20.46 -19.04
CA ILE A 678 17.36 -19.84 -18.35
C ILE A 678 17.31 -20.41 -16.93
N PHE A 679 17.21 -19.54 -15.94
CA PHE A 679 17.03 -19.96 -14.55
C PHE A 679 15.58 -20.38 -14.30
N MET A 680 15.35 -21.64 -13.97
CA MET A 680 14.02 -22.18 -13.70
C MET A 680 13.92 -22.61 -12.24
N ALA A 681 12.87 -22.18 -11.55
CA ALA A 681 12.59 -22.62 -10.19
C ALA A 681 11.08 -22.79 -9.96
N ILE A 682 10.73 -23.67 -9.04
CA ILE A 682 9.37 -23.87 -8.55
C ILE A 682 9.45 -23.69 -7.04
N ALA A 683 8.76 -22.70 -6.50
CA ALA A 683 8.61 -22.55 -5.06
C ALA A 683 7.34 -23.29 -4.64
N GLU A 684 7.45 -24.18 -3.66
CA GLU A 684 6.32 -24.88 -3.05
C GLU A 684 5.81 -24.17 -1.79
N ASP A 685 6.72 -23.50 -1.08
CA ASP A 685 6.42 -22.71 0.11
C ASP A 685 7.03 -21.31 0.03
N ILE A 686 6.18 -20.30 0.23
CA ILE A 686 6.55 -18.88 0.16
C ILE A 686 6.41 -18.17 1.53
N GLY A 687 6.36 -18.92 2.62
CA GLY A 687 6.25 -18.39 3.99
C GLY A 687 4.85 -18.44 4.59
N TYR A 688 3.85 -18.93 3.86
CA TYR A 688 2.49 -19.10 4.38
C TYR A 688 1.65 -20.10 3.59
N ASP A 689 0.66 -20.69 4.26
CA ASP A 689 -0.29 -21.64 3.68
C ASP A 689 -1.50 -20.95 3.00
N ALA A 690 -2.43 -21.73 2.44
CA ALA A 690 -3.65 -21.20 1.80
C ALA A 690 -4.52 -20.32 2.72
N THR A 691 -4.44 -20.51 4.04
CA THR A 691 -5.17 -19.72 5.05
C THR A 691 -4.38 -18.48 5.48
N GLY A 692 -3.14 -18.33 4.98
CA GLY A 692 -2.25 -17.24 5.30
C GLY A 692 -1.53 -17.39 6.64
N ARG A 693 -1.53 -18.59 7.23
CA ARG A 693 -0.74 -18.90 8.44
C ARG A 693 0.71 -19.09 8.06
N ASN A 694 1.60 -18.56 8.89
CA ASN A 694 3.03 -18.68 8.68
C ASN A 694 3.46 -20.15 8.77
N THR A 695 4.18 -20.62 7.76
CA THR A 695 4.71 -22.00 7.67
C THR A 695 6.09 -22.15 8.30
N GLY A 696 6.79 -21.04 8.57
CA GLY A 696 8.16 -21.04 9.06
C GLY A 696 9.22 -21.36 7.99
N ASN A 697 8.81 -21.62 6.75
CA ASN A 697 9.69 -21.93 5.62
C ASN A 697 9.37 -21.01 4.43
N ASN A 698 10.38 -20.49 3.75
CA ASN A 698 10.19 -19.63 2.58
C ASN A 698 11.32 -19.85 1.57
N GLU A 699 11.04 -20.64 0.55
CA GLU A 699 12.02 -21.06 -0.46
C GLU A 699 12.46 -19.90 -1.36
N LEU A 700 11.64 -18.85 -1.48
CA LEU A 700 11.97 -17.67 -2.28
C LEU A 700 13.23 -16.96 -1.79
N ILE A 701 13.57 -17.09 -0.50
CA ILE A 701 14.81 -16.51 0.04
C ILE A 701 16.03 -17.14 -0.65
N GLU A 702 16.09 -18.46 -0.73
CA GLU A 702 17.24 -19.14 -1.33
C GLU A 702 17.23 -19.01 -2.87
N ILE A 703 16.03 -19.11 -3.47
CA ILE A 703 15.87 -18.88 -4.91
C ILE A 703 16.36 -17.47 -5.30
N SER A 704 16.06 -16.44 -4.50
CA SER A 704 16.52 -15.07 -4.78
C SER A 704 18.04 -14.95 -4.81
N LYS A 705 18.75 -15.63 -3.90
CA LYS A 705 20.22 -15.59 -3.83
C LYS A 705 20.85 -16.22 -5.07
N GLU A 706 20.37 -17.40 -5.47
CA GLU A 706 20.87 -18.08 -6.66
C GLU A 706 20.53 -17.32 -7.94
N LEU A 707 19.32 -16.75 -8.02
CA LEU A 707 18.93 -15.90 -9.13
C LEU A 707 19.78 -14.62 -9.23
N SER A 708 20.09 -13.96 -8.11
CA SER A 708 21.00 -12.80 -8.09
C SER A 708 22.40 -13.16 -8.58
N LYS A 709 22.94 -14.33 -8.20
CA LYS A 709 24.23 -14.82 -8.72
C LYS A 709 24.16 -15.04 -10.23
N PHE A 710 23.07 -15.63 -10.72
CA PHE A 710 22.85 -15.85 -12.14
C PHE A 710 22.73 -14.54 -12.94
N ILE A 711 21.97 -13.56 -12.45
CA ILE A 711 21.88 -12.22 -13.04
C ILE A 711 23.24 -11.53 -13.06
N THR A 712 24.02 -11.67 -11.98
CA THR A 712 25.39 -11.12 -11.92
C THR A 712 26.30 -11.77 -12.96
N HIS A 713 26.17 -13.08 -13.19
CA HIS A 713 26.90 -13.78 -14.25
C HIS A 713 26.52 -13.22 -15.63
N ILE A 714 25.23 -13.10 -15.92
CA ILE A 714 24.71 -12.51 -17.18
C ILE A 714 25.27 -11.11 -17.40
N ASN A 715 25.26 -10.23 -16.39
CA ASN A 715 25.78 -8.87 -16.53
C ASN A 715 27.30 -8.83 -16.82
N LYS A 716 28.04 -9.86 -16.43
CA LYS A 716 29.49 -9.96 -16.68
C LYS A 716 29.81 -10.52 -18.07
N THR A 717 29.05 -11.51 -18.54
CA THR A 717 29.32 -12.22 -19.80
C THR A 717 28.54 -11.62 -20.99
N GLU A 718 27.30 -11.23 -20.73
CA GLU A 718 26.24 -10.67 -21.60
C GLU A 718 26.32 -9.17 -21.94
N LYS A 719 27.42 -8.63 -22.46
CA LYS A 719 27.59 -7.16 -22.62
C LYS A 719 26.87 -6.48 -23.79
#